data_AF-A0AAV1D4I5-F1
#
_entry.id   AF-A0AAV1D4I5-F1
#
_cell.length_a   1.000
_cell.length_b   1.000
_cell.length_c   1.000
_cell.angle_alpha   90.00
_cell.angle_beta   90.00
_cell.angle_gamma   90.00
#
_symmetry.space_group_name_H-M   'P 1'
#
loop_
_entity.id
_entity.type
_entity.pdbx_description
1 polymer ?
#
loop_
_entity_poly.entity_id
_entity_poly.type
_entity_poly.pdbx_seq_one_letter_code
_entity_poly.pdbx_strand_id
1 'polypeptide(L)'
;MKPISIKLLLHINLCIRILFYSVLIECFLQNQILRLREENGTLKQNLNATNAALSASKSTKGSEQSPRGLNKGLVRNRSTGSPSQNGSAFKHEIPSNGIGGSEKELTDLLEERGKALAALQAAHESEIKQLRAELKSEHEKLSNSSQRLSEEQKLNSTIQQELSSLRIQKDQLSSEMSKVRLELNQKIADIRRLQMELQRRDHNETNGTMENLKIAISTLENENNTLKIKNDELIAALEATKDRSASQNQHESSGESSKKEEMEKSLQKMDKELKEVRGERDKALQQLNRLKQHLLEKEAEEADKMDEDSKIIEELRANNDYQKSQIMQLERSLKQAHANYEELKLMNETEIKKSKEVIYELNSKLQSYTSMIETKNVEVLNLQTALGQYYAEIEAKERLGEDLAAVKEESARISGLLKESYEQVEALRKEKEEMVANLSKSDRMLAEGKNRVLKLEGDNEKLRRALEQSMTRLNRMSVDSDFLVDRRIVIKLLVTYFQRNHSKEVLDLMVRMLGFTDEDKQRIGVAQQGGKGVVRGVFGLPGRLVGGILGGGGGSEVSSNMRADDQSFADMWVDFLLKESEEKEKRELAASASEDQNKASPSTGTRIPTAMTHSDGPSVFSYQNSSPIPHRGAILHSESTDSEFSTVPLSASENNSQASRFLTRYS
;
A
#
# COMPACT_ATOMS: atom_id res chain seq x y z
N MET A 1 -9.63 -29.06 38.51
CA MET A 1 -8.62 -28.18 37.86
C MET A 1 -7.78 -27.54 38.97
N LYS A 2 -6.47 -27.30 38.76
CA LYS A 2 -5.64 -26.55 39.73
C LYS A 2 -5.73 -25.05 39.44
N PRO A 3 -5.85 -24.16 40.46
CA PRO A 3 -5.85 -22.73 40.23
C PRO A 3 -4.48 -22.27 39.71
N ILE A 4 -4.46 -21.69 38.52
CA ILE A 4 -3.25 -21.04 37.99
C ILE A 4 -3.01 -19.80 38.83
N SER A 5 -1.87 -19.74 39.52
CA SER A 5 -1.56 -18.62 40.43
C SER A 5 -1.55 -17.29 39.68
N ILE A 6 -2.22 -16.28 40.23
CA ILE A 6 -2.36 -14.93 39.67
C ILE A 6 -1.00 -14.32 39.31
N LYS A 7 0.05 -14.71 40.05
CA LYS A 7 1.45 -14.32 39.82
C LYS A 7 1.98 -14.73 38.43
N LEU A 8 1.52 -15.86 37.88
CA LEU A 8 1.87 -16.30 36.53
C LEU A 8 1.13 -15.46 35.46
N LEU A 9 -0.14 -15.13 35.69
CA LEU A 9 -0.93 -14.31 34.77
C LEU A 9 -0.37 -12.88 34.66
N LEU A 10 0.04 -12.30 35.79
CA LEU A 10 0.76 -11.02 35.84
C LEU A 10 2.10 -11.08 35.09
N HIS A 11 2.88 -12.15 35.25
CA HIS A 11 4.16 -12.31 34.56
C HIS A 11 3.98 -12.45 33.04
N ILE A 12 2.97 -13.22 32.60
CA ILE A 12 2.62 -13.36 31.17
C ILE A 12 2.19 -12.01 30.60
N ASN A 13 1.33 -11.26 31.30
CA ASN A 13 0.89 -9.93 30.84
C ASN A 13 2.07 -8.94 30.73
N LEU A 14 2.99 -8.95 31.70
CA LEU A 14 4.21 -8.13 31.67
C LEU A 14 5.11 -8.49 30.48
N CYS A 15 5.35 -9.79 30.23
CA CYS A 15 6.12 -10.25 29.07
C CYS A 15 5.47 -9.82 27.74
N ILE A 16 4.15 -9.95 27.60
CA ILE A 16 3.42 -9.51 26.38
C ILE A 16 3.60 -8.01 26.16
N ARG A 17 3.49 -7.18 27.21
CA ARG A 17 3.68 -5.73 27.09
C ARG A 17 5.11 -5.35 26.73
N ILE A 18 6.12 -6.03 27.29
CA ILE A 18 7.53 -5.82 26.94
C ILE A 18 7.79 -6.18 25.46
N LEU A 19 7.28 -7.33 24.99
CA LEU A 19 7.38 -7.73 23.58
C LEU A 19 6.70 -6.72 22.65
N PHE A 20 5.50 -6.25 23.00
CA PHE A 20 4.77 -5.25 22.20
C PHE A 20 5.55 -3.93 22.09
N TYR A 21 6.11 -3.42 23.19
CA TYR A 21 6.96 -2.22 23.14
C TYR A 21 8.25 -2.44 22.35
N SER A 22 8.87 -3.63 22.43
CA SER A 22 10.07 -3.96 21.64
C SER A 22 9.78 -3.90 20.13
N VAL A 23 8.70 -4.56 19.68
CA VAL A 23 8.28 -4.56 18.26
C VAL A 23 7.89 -3.16 17.79
N LEU A 24 7.24 -2.36 18.65
CA LEU A 24 6.87 -0.98 18.31
C LEU A 24 8.11 -0.09 18.12
N ILE A 25 9.13 -0.23 18.97
CA ILE A 25 10.41 0.48 18.89
C ILE A 25 11.21 0.05 17.65
N GLU A 26 11.27 -1.26 17.37
CA GLU A 26 11.96 -1.81 16.21
C GLU A 26 11.31 -1.35 14.89
N CYS A 27 9.97 -1.38 14.81
CA CYS A 27 9.22 -0.86 13.67
C CYS A 27 9.41 0.66 13.47
N PHE A 28 9.45 1.44 14.56
CA PHE A 28 9.73 2.88 14.50
C PHE A 28 11.14 3.16 13.98
N LEU A 29 12.16 2.46 14.50
CA LEU A 29 13.55 2.55 14.03
C LEU A 29 13.68 2.15 12.56
N GLN A 30 13.02 1.07 12.14
CA GLN A 30 13.04 0.61 10.74
C GLN A 30 12.43 1.64 9.80
N ASN A 31 11.29 2.26 10.18
CA ASN A 31 10.68 3.35 9.41
C ASN A 31 11.59 4.60 9.34
N GLN A 32 12.28 4.93 10.44
CA GLN A 32 13.24 6.05 10.45
C GLN A 32 14.44 5.78 9.54
N ILE A 33 14.97 4.55 9.54
CA ILE A 33 16.08 4.11 8.67
C ILE A 33 15.66 4.10 7.19
N LEU A 34 14.43 3.66 6.88
CA LEU A 34 13.90 3.70 5.52
C LEU A 34 13.77 5.13 5.00
N ARG A 35 13.21 6.05 5.80
CA ARG A 35 13.11 7.47 5.44
C ARG A 35 14.48 8.11 5.23
N LEU A 36 15.42 7.87 6.13
CA LEU A 36 16.81 8.35 5.98
C LEU A 36 17.49 7.75 4.74
N ARG A 37 17.18 6.52 4.34
CA ARG A 37 17.69 5.90 3.09
C ARG A 37 17.10 6.59 1.86
N GLU A 38 15.83 6.95 1.87
CA GLU A 38 15.14 7.67 0.79
C GLU A 38 15.63 9.13 0.66
N GLU A 39 15.80 9.83 1.77
CA GLU A 39 16.42 11.15 1.86
C GLU A 39 17.87 11.12 1.34
N ASN A 40 18.69 10.13 1.73
CA ASN A 40 20.03 9.95 1.17
C ASN A 40 20.02 9.57 -0.32
N GLY A 41 19.03 8.82 -0.79
CA GLY A 41 18.85 8.48 -2.20
C GLY A 41 18.54 9.71 -3.06
N THR A 42 17.59 10.53 -2.63
CA THR A 42 17.20 11.78 -3.31
C THR A 42 18.31 12.84 -3.23
N LEU A 43 18.99 12.99 -2.09
CA LEU A 43 20.20 13.84 -1.97
C LEU A 43 21.32 13.39 -2.92
N LYS A 44 21.55 12.06 -3.07
CA LYS A 44 22.55 11.53 -4.00
C LYS A 44 22.14 11.74 -5.46
N GLN A 45 20.85 11.62 -5.80
CA GLN A 45 20.34 11.97 -7.13
C GLN A 45 20.51 13.46 -7.42
N ASN A 46 20.23 14.34 -6.45
CA ASN A 46 20.40 15.79 -6.59
C ASN A 46 21.88 16.18 -6.74
N LEU A 47 22.79 15.57 -5.95
CA LEU A 47 24.24 15.69 -6.13
C LEU A 47 24.72 15.18 -7.50
N ASN A 48 24.15 14.09 -8.01
CA ASN A 48 24.48 13.60 -9.35
C ASN A 48 23.95 14.55 -10.45
N ALA A 49 22.74 15.09 -10.30
CA ALA A 49 22.15 16.03 -11.25
C ALA A 49 22.88 17.38 -11.27
N THR A 50 23.28 17.90 -10.11
CA THR A 50 24.08 19.13 -10.00
C THR A 50 25.51 18.94 -10.51
N ASN A 51 26.14 17.77 -10.28
CA ASN A 51 27.43 17.44 -10.91
C ASN A 51 27.29 17.25 -12.43
N ALA A 52 26.21 16.64 -12.91
CA ALA A 52 25.91 16.54 -14.34
C ALA A 52 25.76 17.94 -14.96
N ALA A 53 25.01 18.85 -14.34
CA ALA A 53 24.91 20.24 -14.76
C ALA A 53 26.26 20.98 -14.72
N LEU A 54 27.08 20.78 -13.67
CA LEU A 54 28.43 21.37 -13.59
C LEU A 54 29.39 20.85 -14.67
N SER A 55 29.25 19.57 -15.06
CA SER A 55 30.07 18.95 -16.10
C SER A 55 29.62 19.33 -17.51
N ALA A 56 28.31 19.42 -17.77
CA ALA A 56 27.74 20.01 -18.98
C ALA A 56 28.20 21.47 -19.14
N SER A 57 28.14 22.27 -18.07
CA SER A 57 28.64 23.65 -18.02
C SER A 57 30.17 23.79 -18.18
N LYS A 58 30.93 22.69 -18.15
CA LYS A 58 32.37 22.66 -18.44
C LYS A 58 32.70 22.19 -19.87
N SER A 59 31.72 21.76 -20.65
CA SER A 59 31.93 21.26 -22.02
C SER A 59 32.19 22.35 -23.06
N THR A 60 32.11 23.63 -22.69
CA THR A 60 32.34 24.78 -23.60
C THR A 60 33.62 25.55 -23.25
N LYS A 61 34.72 25.19 -23.91
CA LYS A 61 35.98 25.96 -24.07
C LYS A 61 36.74 26.36 -22.79
N GLY A 62 37.69 25.51 -22.40
CA GLY A 62 39.13 25.80 -22.36
C GLY A 62 39.71 27.11 -21.78
N SER A 63 40.77 26.93 -20.99
CA SER A 63 41.86 27.86 -20.66
C SER A 63 41.68 28.87 -19.51
N GLU A 64 42.25 28.47 -18.36
CA GLU A 64 43.03 29.27 -17.41
C GLU A 64 42.47 30.45 -16.58
N GLN A 65 43.17 30.62 -15.44
CA GLN A 65 43.25 31.76 -14.52
C GLN A 65 42.11 32.13 -13.55
N SER A 66 42.59 32.59 -12.39
CA SER A 66 41.92 32.95 -11.14
C SER A 66 42.98 33.64 -10.26
N PRO A 67 42.67 34.48 -9.26
CA PRO A 67 41.42 35.18 -8.93
C PRO A 67 41.62 36.72 -8.77
N ARG A 68 40.55 37.40 -8.27
CA ARG A 68 40.47 38.72 -7.58
C ARG A 68 39.80 39.85 -8.38
N GLY A 69 39.03 40.68 -7.68
CA GLY A 69 38.49 41.94 -8.20
C GLY A 69 37.22 42.40 -7.49
N LEU A 70 37.33 43.12 -6.37
CA LEU A 70 36.23 43.95 -5.85
C LEU A 70 36.07 45.19 -6.72
N ASN A 71 34.84 45.61 -7.06
CA ASN A 71 34.29 46.89 -6.58
C ASN A 71 32.87 47.20 -7.07
N LYS A 72 32.26 48.20 -6.41
CA LYS A 72 30.94 48.78 -6.73
C LYS A 72 31.02 49.69 -7.97
N GLY A 73 29.94 49.77 -8.75
CA GLY A 73 29.75 50.73 -9.83
C GLY A 73 28.26 51.01 -10.07
N LEU A 74 27.93 52.24 -10.49
CA LEU A 74 26.55 52.75 -10.63
C LEU A 74 26.37 53.35 -12.05
N VAL A 75 25.11 53.63 -12.43
CA VAL A 75 24.70 54.51 -13.56
C VAL A 75 24.68 53.91 -14.98
N ARG A 76 23.48 53.43 -15.37
CA ARG A 76 22.67 53.93 -16.53
C ARG A 76 23.43 54.42 -17.79
N ASN A 77 23.23 53.74 -18.94
CA ASN A 77 22.65 54.40 -20.14
C ASN A 77 22.24 53.44 -21.29
N ARG A 78 21.58 54.02 -22.32
CA ARG A 78 21.08 53.36 -23.54
C ARG A 78 22.21 53.06 -24.55
N SER A 79 22.04 52.01 -25.36
CA SER A 79 22.43 52.07 -26.79
C SER A 79 21.57 51.16 -27.67
N THR A 80 21.17 51.75 -28.80
CA THR A 80 20.70 51.16 -30.05
C THR A 80 21.67 50.14 -30.69
N GLY A 81 21.15 49.27 -31.56
CA GLY A 81 21.94 48.44 -32.48
C GLY A 81 21.10 47.61 -33.45
N SER A 82 20.96 48.05 -34.69
CA SER A 82 20.58 47.21 -35.86
C SER A 82 21.85 46.84 -36.64
N PRO A 83 21.85 45.76 -37.44
CA PRO A 83 22.31 45.94 -38.83
C PRO A 83 21.69 45.01 -39.90
N SER A 84 21.79 45.46 -41.16
CA SER A 84 21.79 44.73 -42.46
C SER A 84 20.58 43.86 -42.87
N GLN A 85 20.00 43.90 -44.08
CA GLN A 85 20.33 44.37 -45.45
C GLN A 85 20.91 43.30 -46.41
N ASN A 86 20.55 43.43 -47.70
CA ASN A 86 20.80 42.57 -48.89
C ASN A 86 19.82 41.38 -49.04
N GLY A 87 19.24 41.07 -50.20
CA GLY A 87 19.08 41.86 -51.45
C GLY A 87 19.69 41.23 -52.72
N SER A 88 18.88 41.04 -53.76
CA SER A 88 19.29 40.85 -55.17
C SER A 88 18.08 40.96 -56.11
N ALA A 89 18.29 41.49 -57.32
CA ALA A 89 17.33 41.41 -58.42
C ALA A 89 17.86 40.47 -59.51
N PHE A 90 16.98 39.90 -60.33
CA PHE A 90 17.36 39.30 -61.61
C PHE A 90 16.50 39.88 -62.73
N LYS A 91 17.15 40.19 -63.85
CA LYS A 91 16.58 40.74 -65.07
C LYS A 91 17.05 39.85 -66.22
N HIS A 92 16.16 39.43 -67.11
CA HIS A 92 16.53 38.81 -68.37
C HIS A 92 15.54 39.22 -69.46
N GLU A 93 16.01 39.29 -70.70
CA GLU A 93 15.29 39.89 -71.82
C GLU A 93 15.05 38.87 -72.94
N ILE A 94 13.84 38.89 -73.53
CA ILE A 94 13.55 38.70 -74.98
C ILE A 94 13.81 37.27 -75.56
N PRO A 95 13.06 36.76 -76.59
CA PRO A 95 12.14 37.44 -77.53
C PRO A 95 10.71 36.86 -77.75
N SER A 96 9.79 37.78 -78.10
CA SER A 96 8.85 37.73 -79.24
C SER A 96 7.68 36.72 -79.35
N ASN A 97 6.55 37.27 -79.84
CA ASN A 97 5.43 36.64 -80.57
C ASN A 97 4.53 35.60 -79.88
N GLY A 98 3.36 36.09 -79.44
CA GLY A 98 2.09 35.56 -79.94
C GLY A 98 0.99 35.29 -78.91
N ILE A 99 -0.26 35.52 -79.35
CA ILE A 99 -1.52 35.08 -78.71
C ILE A 99 -1.81 35.73 -77.34
N GLY A 100 -2.46 36.90 -77.39
CA GLY A 100 -3.10 37.48 -76.20
C GLY A 100 -4.30 36.64 -75.77
N GLY A 101 -4.27 36.15 -74.52
CA GLY A 101 -5.36 35.37 -73.92
C GLY A 101 -5.01 34.83 -72.53
N SER A 102 -3.78 34.34 -72.34
CA SER A 102 -3.31 33.69 -71.10
C SER A 102 -2.78 34.64 -70.03
N GLU A 103 -2.31 35.85 -70.39
CA GLU A 103 -1.72 36.80 -69.42
C GLU A 103 -2.66 37.17 -68.28
N LYS A 104 -3.98 37.27 -68.55
CA LYS A 104 -4.96 37.68 -67.55
C LYS A 104 -5.20 36.60 -66.49
N GLU A 105 -5.40 35.37 -66.93
CA GLU A 105 -5.56 34.20 -66.06
C GLU A 105 -4.27 33.92 -65.25
N LEU A 106 -3.10 34.12 -65.86
CA LEU A 106 -1.82 34.07 -65.15
C LEU A 106 -1.67 35.19 -64.10
N THR A 107 -2.16 36.40 -64.41
CA THR A 107 -2.17 37.54 -63.47
C THR A 107 -3.12 37.29 -62.30
N ASP A 108 -4.33 36.81 -62.56
CA ASP A 108 -5.32 36.47 -61.54
C ASP A 108 -4.78 35.38 -60.59
N LEU A 109 -4.13 34.33 -61.12
CA LEU A 109 -3.46 33.28 -60.34
C LEU A 109 -2.25 33.80 -59.54
N LEU A 110 -1.50 34.76 -60.07
CA LEU A 110 -0.39 35.41 -59.34
C LEU A 110 -0.91 36.34 -58.23
N GLU A 111 -2.04 37.01 -58.44
CA GLU A 111 -2.69 37.82 -57.41
C GLU A 111 -3.33 36.96 -56.33
N GLU A 112 -3.95 35.83 -56.68
CA GLU A 112 -4.46 34.83 -55.73
C GLU A 112 -3.31 34.20 -54.91
N ARG A 113 -2.21 33.81 -55.56
CA ARG A 113 -1.01 33.33 -54.87
C ARG A 113 -0.41 34.41 -53.97
N GLY A 114 -0.43 35.68 -54.38
CA GLY A 114 -0.04 36.83 -53.57
C GLY A 114 -0.92 37.00 -52.33
N LYS A 115 -2.25 36.90 -52.48
CA LYS A 115 -3.22 36.93 -51.37
C LYS A 115 -3.03 35.75 -50.41
N ALA A 116 -2.80 34.54 -50.93
CA ALA A 116 -2.54 33.35 -50.13
C ALA A 116 -1.23 33.46 -49.33
N LEU A 117 -0.15 33.99 -49.94
CA LEU A 117 1.11 34.26 -49.25
C LEU A 117 0.98 35.37 -48.21
N ALA A 118 0.21 36.43 -48.50
CA ALA A 118 -0.09 37.49 -47.53
C ALA A 118 -0.93 36.99 -46.34
N ALA A 119 -1.90 36.11 -46.59
CA ALA A 119 -2.69 35.46 -45.54
C ALA A 119 -1.85 34.52 -44.68
N LEU A 120 -0.95 33.74 -45.29
CA LEU A 120 0.01 32.88 -44.58
C LEU A 120 0.99 33.72 -43.73
N GLN A 121 1.49 34.84 -44.28
CA GLN A 121 2.36 35.76 -43.56
C GLN A 121 1.62 36.43 -42.39
N ALA A 122 0.36 36.81 -42.55
CA ALA A 122 -0.47 37.35 -41.48
C ALA A 122 -0.78 36.31 -40.39
N ALA A 123 -0.97 35.04 -40.75
CA ALA A 123 -1.12 33.94 -39.82
C ALA A 123 0.15 33.70 -39.00
N HIS A 124 1.33 33.63 -39.64
CA HIS A 124 2.60 33.55 -38.91
C HIS A 124 2.83 34.80 -38.03
N GLU A 125 2.41 35.99 -38.46
CA GLU A 125 2.54 37.19 -37.62
C GLU A 125 1.58 37.17 -36.41
N SER A 126 0.39 36.57 -36.52
CA SER A 126 -0.54 36.40 -35.41
C SER A 126 -0.05 35.33 -34.42
N GLU A 127 0.48 34.21 -34.91
CA GLU A 127 1.14 33.17 -34.11
C GLU A 127 2.35 33.74 -33.33
N ILE A 128 3.22 34.49 -34.01
CA ILE A 128 4.35 35.18 -33.37
C ILE A 128 3.88 36.21 -32.33
N LYS A 129 2.73 36.87 -32.52
CA LYS A 129 2.13 37.75 -31.50
C LYS A 129 1.59 36.98 -30.31
N GLN A 130 0.94 35.83 -30.54
CA GLN A 130 0.45 34.94 -29.48
C GLN A 130 1.61 34.39 -28.64
N LEU A 131 2.63 33.79 -29.26
CA LEU A 131 3.81 33.27 -28.57
C LEU A 131 4.55 34.36 -27.76
N ARG A 132 4.57 35.61 -28.25
CA ARG A 132 5.10 36.77 -27.51
C ARG A 132 4.22 37.20 -26.33
N ALA A 133 2.92 36.95 -26.36
CA ALA A 133 2.01 37.22 -25.24
C ALA A 133 2.11 36.12 -24.17
N GLU A 134 2.14 34.85 -24.59
CA GLU A 134 2.37 33.70 -23.72
C GLU A 134 3.72 33.80 -23.02
N LEU A 135 4.80 34.06 -23.76
CA LEU A 135 6.15 34.24 -23.19
C LEU A 135 6.20 35.40 -22.17
N LYS A 136 5.46 36.50 -22.37
CA LYS A 136 5.33 37.56 -21.35
C LYS A 136 4.60 37.06 -20.11
N SER A 137 3.48 36.35 -20.28
CA SER A 137 2.74 35.78 -19.15
C SER A 137 3.60 34.82 -18.34
N GLU A 138 4.42 33.98 -18.97
CA GLU A 138 5.38 33.12 -18.27
C GLU A 138 6.48 33.91 -17.55
N HIS A 139 7.00 35.01 -18.13
CA HIS A 139 7.94 35.87 -17.41
C HIS A 139 7.30 36.56 -16.19
N GLU A 140 6.03 36.97 -16.27
CA GLU A 140 5.27 37.52 -15.15
C GLU A 140 5.02 36.46 -14.07
N LYS A 141 4.60 35.24 -14.45
CA LYS A 141 4.45 34.09 -13.52
C LYS A 141 5.76 33.73 -12.84
N LEU A 142 6.87 33.71 -13.56
CA LEU A 142 8.20 33.42 -13.03
C LEU A 142 8.67 34.52 -12.07
N SER A 143 8.45 35.79 -12.42
CA SER A 143 8.72 36.95 -11.54
C SER A 143 7.92 36.87 -10.24
N ASN A 144 6.61 36.62 -10.33
CA ASN A 144 5.73 36.46 -9.17
C ASN A 144 6.14 35.27 -8.28
N SER A 145 6.57 34.16 -8.90
CA SER A 145 7.07 32.98 -8.18
C SER A 145 8.40 33.26 -7.48
N SER A 146 9.31 33.99 -8.13
CA SER A 146 10.58 34.43 -7.53
C SER A 146 10.40 35.44 -6.41
N GLN A 147 9.38 36.31 -6.49
CA GLN A 147 9.03 37.22 -5.40
C GLN A 147 8.54 36.44 -4.18
N ARG A 148 7.57 35.53 -4.36
CA ARG A 148 7.06 34.66 -3.27
C ARG A 148 8.18 33.85 -2.62
N LEU A 149 9.11 33.29 -3.40
CA LEU A 149 10.26 32.57 -2.85
C LEU A 149 11.16 33.48 -1.99
N SER A 150 11.33 34.75 -2.34
CA SER A 150 12.06 35.73 -1.52
C SER A 150 11.31 36.13 -0.25
N GLU A 151 9.97 36.16 -0.29
CA GLU A 151 9.11 36.43 0.86
C GLU A 151 9.12 35.25 1.85
N GLU A 152 8.98 34.02 1.36
CA GLU A 152 9.15 32.78 2.14
C GLU A 152 10.54 32.67 2.77
N GLN A 153 11.60 33.03 2.05
CA GLN A 153 12.96 33.07 2.62
C GLN A 153 13.09 34.08 3.77
N LYS A 154 12.43 35.24 3.70
CA LYS A 154 12.40 36.23 4.79
C LYS A 154 11.61 35.69 5.98
N LEU A 155 10.40 35.15 5.74
CA LEU A 155 9.57 34.54 6.80
C LEU A 155 10.32 33.41 7.51
N ASN A 156 10.97 32.51 6.77
CA ASN A 156 11.79 31.44 7.34
C ASN A 156 12.96 32.02 8.18
N SER A 157 13.61 33.10 7.72
CA SER A 157 14.66 33.77 8.51
C SER A 157 14.13 34.41 9.81
N THR A 158 12.91 34.96 9.80
CA THR A 158 12.23 35.48 10.99
C THR A 158 11.85 34.34 11.95
N ILE A 159 11.27 33.26 11.45
CA ILE A 159 10.92 32.07 12.25
C ILE A 159 12.17 31.45 12.88
N GLN A 160 13.31 31.42 12.18
CA GLN A 160 14.58 30.97 12.76
C GLN A 160 15.08 31.90 13.88
N GLN A 161 14.89 33.22 13.74
CA GLN A 161 15.22 34.18 14.80
C GLN A 161 14.30 34.00 16.02
N GLU A 162 12.99 33.82 15.83
CA GLU A 162 12.03 33.54 16.90
C GLU A 162 12.30 32.21 17.61
N LEU A 163 12.63 31.15 16.86
CA LEU A 163 13.06 29.87 17.45
C LEU A 163 14.36 30.02 18.25
N SER A 164 15.27 30.91 17.84
CA SER A 164 16.49 31.20 18.59
C SER A 164 16.22 31.98 19.89
N SER A 165 15.31 32.96 19.86
CA SER A 165 14.97 33.75 21.05
C SER A 165 14.13 32.96 22.05
N LEU A 166 13.17 32.16 21.58
CA LEU A 166 12.40 31.22 22.41
C LEU A 166 13.31 30.15 23.04
N ARG A 167 14.35 29.70 22.34
CA ARG A 167 15.36 28.78 22.91
C ARG A 167 16.16 29.45 24.03
N ILE A 168 16.62 30.69 23.84
CA ILE A 168 17.32 31.45 24.88
C ILE A 168 16.41 31.69 26.10
N GLN A 169 15.14 32.06 25.88
CA GLN A 169 14.15 32.23 26.94
C GLN A 169 13.89 30.92 27.71
N LYS A 170 13.76 29.79 27.00
CA LYS A 170 13.63 28.46 27.61
C LYS A 170 14.84 28.12 28.49
N ASP A 171 16.05 28.35 27.98
CA ASP A 171 17.28 28.00 28.70
C ASP A 171 17.49 28.93 29.93
N GLN A 172 17.09 30.20 29.84
CA GLN A 172 17.03 31.14 30.97
C GLN A 172 15.96 30.74 32.01
N LEU A 173 14.75 30.36 31.58
CA LEU A 173 13.68 29.97 32.50
C LEU A 173 14.00 28.61 33.16
N SER A 174 14.74 27.74 32.47
CA SER A 174 15.34 26.52 33.03
C SER A 174 16.41 26.83 34.09
N SER A 175 17.25 27.85 33.88
CA SER A 175 18.28 28.22 34.87
C SER A 175 17.66 28.83 36.14
N GLU A 176 16.69 29.74 36.01
CA GLU A 176 15.92 30.24 37.17
C GLU A 176 15.14 29.13 37.87
N MET A 177 14.51 28.20 37.14
CA MET A 177 13.87 27.02 37.75
C MET A 177 14.87 26.11 38.47
N SER A 178 16.13 26.02 38.00
CA SER A 178 17.18 25.28 38.71
C SER A 178 17.62 25.99 40.01
N LYS A 179 17.70 27.32 39.98
CA LYS A 179 18.01 28.18 41.14
C LYS A 179 16.91 28.12 42.20
N VAL A 180 15.63 28.23 41.82
CA VAL A 180 14.48 28.06 42.73
C VAL A 180 14.47 26.66 43.36
N ARG A 181 14.87 25.60 42.62
CA ARG A 181 15.03 24.25 43.19
C ARG A 181 16.18 24.17 44.20
N LEU A 182 17.30 24.86 43.97
CA LEU A 182 18.42 24.94 44.91
C LEU A 182 18.03 25.72 46.18
N GLU A 183 17.35 26.86 46.04
CA GLU A 183 16.82 27.65 47.15
C GLU A 183 15.80 26.85 47.99
N LEU A 184 14.88 26.13 47.33
CA LEU A 184 13.94 25.23 48.00
C LEU A 184 14.66 24.10 48.77
N ASN A 185 15.67 23.47 48.16
CA ASN A 185 16.47 22.44 48.83
C ASN A 185 17.23 23.01 50.05
N GLN A 186 17.76 24.23 49.94
CA GLN A 186 18.39 24.93 51.07
C GLN A 186 17.39 25.21 52.19
N LYS A 187 16.16 25.65 51.87
CA LYS A 187 15.10 25.86 52.87
C LYS A 187 14.62 24.55 53.50
N ILE A 188 14.58 23.44 52.77
CA ILE A 188 14.31 22.11 53.34
C ILE A 188 15.44 21.69 54.30
N ALA A 189 16.71 21.98 54.00
CA ALA A 189 17.83 21.74 54.90
C ALA A 189 17.79 22.65 56.15
N ASP A 190 17.44 23.93 55.99
CA ASP A 190 17.25 24.88 57.09
C ASP A 190 16.11 24.43 58.03
N ILE A 191 14.97 23.98 57.47
CA ILE A 191 13.83 23.46 58.24
C ILE A 191 14.24 22.21 59.03
N ARG A 192 14.94 21.25 58.40
CA ARG A 192 15.43 20.04 59.09
C ARG A 192 16.40 20.39 60.22
N ARG A 193 17.30 21.37 60.04
CA ARG A 193 18.19 21.87 61.09
C ARG A 193 17.38 22.48 62.25
N LEU A 194 16.38 23.30 61.96
CA LEU A 194 15.51 23.90 62.98
C LEU A 194 14.66 22.86 63.72
N GLN A 195 14.21 21.79 63.05
CA GLN A 195 13.50 20.67 63.69
C GLN A 195 14.41 19.91 64.67
N MET A 196 15.66 19.63 64.29
CA MET A 196 16.63 19.01 65.21
C MET A 196 16.98 19.94 66.38
N GLU A 197 17.10 21.24 66.15
CA GLU A 197 17.35 22.23 67.21
C GLU A 197 16.15 22.40 68.17
N LEU A 198 14.92 22.26 67.66
CA LEU A 198 13.71 22.22 68.48
C LEU A 198 13.69 20.98 69.37
N GLN A 199 13.83 19.78 68.78
CA GLN A 199 13.89 18.52 69.54
C GLN A 199 15.02 18.50 70.58
N ARG A 200 16.14 19.17 70.31
CA ARG A 200 17.24 19.35 71.27
C ARG A 200 16.86 20.25 72.44
N ARG A 201 16.09 21.32 72.22
CA ARG A 201 15.53 22.13 73.33
C ARG A 201 14.47 21.37 74.10
N ASP A 202 13.50 20.76 73.42
CA ASP A 202 12.43 19.97 74.05
C ASP A 202 13.02 18.88 74.97
N HIS A 203 14.07 18.18 74.52
CA HIS A 203 14.76 17.19 75.33
C HIS A 203 15.57 17.81 76.50
N ASN A 204 16.22 18.95 76.30
CA ASN A 204 16.95 19.64 77.38
C ASN A 204 15.99 20.20 78.44
N GLU A 205 14.84 20.73 78.06
CA GLU A 205 13.82 21.28 78.96
C GLU A 205 13.10 20.16 79.74
N THR A 206 12.78 19.04 79.09
CA THR A 206 12.23 17.85 79.77
C THR A 206 13.25 17.19 80.69
N ASN A 207 14.53 17.07 80.30
CA ASN A 207 15.58 16.58 81.19
C ASN A 207 15.83 17.54 82.37
N GLY A 208 15.86 18.85 82.14
CA GLY A 208 16.07 19.86 83.18
C GLY A 208 14.92 19.91 84.20
N THR A 209 13.67 19.84 83.74
CA THR A 209 12.51 19.74 84.63
C THR A 209 12.47 18.40 85.38
N MET A 210 12.84 17.28 84.73
CA MET A 210 12.96 15.97 85.39
C MET A 210 14.04 15.96 86.48
N GLU A 211 15.23 16.52 86.20
CA GLU A 211 16.31 16.56 87.19
C GLU A 211 15.99 17.52 88.34
N ASN A 212 15.35 18.66 88.08
CA ASN A 212 14.82 19.56 89.12
C ASN A 212 13.76 18.86 90.01
N LEU A 213 12.85 18.08 89.42
CA LEU A 213 11.88 17.28 90.18
C LEU A 213 12.57 16.19 91.02
N LYS A 214 13.58 15.52 90.46
CA LYS A 214 14.38 14.50 91.14
C LYS A 214 15.20 15.07 92.30
N ILE A 215 15.75 16.28 92.16
CA ILE A 215 16.36 17.04 93.25
C ILE A 215 15.31 17.34 94.32
N ALA A 216 14.15 17.90 93.94
CA ALA A 216 13.09 18.23 94.91
C ALA A 216 12.55 17.00 95.67
N ILE A 217 12.40 15.86 95.00
CA ILE A 217 12.07 14.57 95.64
C ILE A 217 13.16 14.17 96.63
N SER A 218 14.43 14.25 96.25
CA SER A 218 15.56 13.95 97.14
C SER A 218 15.60 14.89 98.36
N THR A 219 15.25 16.17 98.21
CA THR A 219 15.13 17.11 99.32
C THR A 219 13.98 16.72 100.25
N LEU A 220 12.79 16.43 99.70
CA LEU A 220 11.61 16.04 100.48
C LEU A 220 11.80 14.69 101.21
N GLU A 221 12.49 13.72 100.60
CA GLU A 221 12.85 12.46 101.26
C GLU A 221 13.79 12.69 102.46
N ASN A 222 14.80 13.56 102.29
CA ASN A 222 15.69 13.95 103.39
C ASN A 222 14.93 14.72 104.50
N GLU A 223 14.09 15.70 104.14
CA GLU A 223 13.26 16.44 105.09
C GLU A 223 12.34 15.50 105.87
N ASN A 224 11.63 14.60 105.19
CA ASN A 224 10.74 13.61 105.81
C ASN A 224 11.50 12.68 106.78
N ASN A 225 12.71 12.24 106.42
CA ASN A 225 13.59 11.50 107.33
C ASN A 225 13.99 12.33 108.56
N THR A 226 14.32 13.62 108.42
CA THR A 226 14.63 14.47 109.59
C THR A 226 13.40 14.81 110.44
N LEU A 227 12.22 14.95 109.83
CA LEU A 227 10.95 15.15 110.55
C LEU A 227 10.55 13.92 111.34
N LYS A 228 10.80 12.72 110.79
CA LYS A 228 10.63 11.46 111.51
C LYS A 228 11.54 11.40 112.75
N ILE A 229 12.84 11.68 112.59
CA ILE A 229 13.79 11.72 113.72
C ILE A 229 13.33 12.73 114.79
N LYS A 230 12.95 13.95 114.39
CA LYS A 230 12.44 14.99 115.32
C LYS A 230 11.13 14.59 115.99
N ASN A 231 10.25 13.85 115.31
CA ASN A 231 9.03 13.32 115.90
C ASN A 231 9.35 12.24 116.95
N ASP A 232 10.29 11.35 116.66
CA ASP A 232 10.76 10.33 117.60
C ASP A 232 11.46 10.98 118.82
N GLU A 233 12.25 12.05 118.62
CA GLU A 233 12.81 12.89 119.70
C GLU A 233 11.73 13.61 120.52
N LEU A 234 10.71 14.19 119.87
CA LEU A 234 9.62 14.90 120.55
C LEU A 234 8.72 13.96 121.36
N ILE A 235 8.53 12.71 120.92
CA ILE A 235 7.87 11.68 121.71
C ILE A 235 8.66 11.42 123.00
N ALA A 236 9.97 11.18 122.90
CA ALA A 236 10.84 11.00 124.07
C ALA A 236 10.88 12.25 124.99
N ALA A 237 10.84 13.46 124.40
CA ALA A 237 10.79 14.71 125.15
C ALA A 237 9.44 14.92 125.86
N LEU A 238 8.32 14.48 125.28
CA LEU A 238 7.00 14.51 125.91
C LEU A 238 6.87 13.48 127.05
N GLU A 239 7.56 12.34 126.94
CA GLU A 239 7.71 11.40 128.06
C GLU A 239 8.53 12.01 129.20
N ALA A 240 9.58 12.80 128.89
CA ALA A 240 10.46 13.42 129.88
C ALA A 240 9.95 14.74 130.50
N THR A 241 9.10 15.50 129.82
CA THR A 241 8.65 16.84 130.27
C THR A 241 7.44 16.84 131.21
N LYS A 242 6.99 15.67 131.64
CA LYS A 242 5.82 15.48 132.52
C LYS A 242 6.01 15.96 133.97
N ASP A 243 7.23 16.33 134.37
CA ASP A 243 7.67 16.23 135.77
C ASP A 243 8.07 17.53 136.54
N ARG A 244 8.06 18.77 135.99
CA ARG A 244 8.43 19.99 136.79
C ARG A 244 8.01 21.39 136.29
N SER A 245 8.04 22.40 137.20
CA SER A 245 7.43 23.74 137.01
C SER A 245 7.96 24.91 137.91
N ALA A 246 7.85 26.16 137.41
CA ALA A 246 7.50 27.46 138.07
C ALA A 246 8.54 28.47 138.73
N SER A 247 8.30 29.78 138.48
CA SER A 247 8.46 31.03 139.34
C SER A 247 9.86 31.66 139.69
N GLN A 248 10.09 32.95 140.10
CA GLN A 248 9.37 34.29 140.01
C GLN A 248 10.10 35.53 140.71
N ASN A 249 10.06 36.76 140.13
CA ASN A 249 10.09 38.21 140.60
C ASN A 249 11.08 38.96 141.61
N GLN A 250 11.49 40.23 141.22
CA GLN A 250 11.46 41.61 141.89
C GLN A 250 12.46 42.31 142.92
N HIS A 251 12.88 43.57 142.58
CA HIS A 251 12.98 44.94 143.28
C HIS A 251 13.87 45.41 144.52
N GLU A 252 14.55 46.59 144.37
CA GLU A 252 14.74 47.83 145.27
C GLU A 252 15.54 47.90 146.64
N SER A 253 15.91 49.03 147.35
CA SER A 253 15.89 50.55 147.24
C SER A 253 16.81 51.36 148.27
N SER A 254 16.83 52.73 148.23
CA SER A 254 17.30 53.79 149.24
C SER A 254 18.82 54.08 149.53
N GLY A 255 19.35 55.14 150.21
CA GLY A 255 18.87 56.38 150.94
C GLY A 255 20.00 57.35 151.50
N GLU A 256 19.72 58.49 152.22
CA GLU A 256 20.69 59.58 152.66
C GLU A 256 20.31 60.30 154.02
N SER A 257 21.22 60.99 154.77
CA SER A 257 20.86 61.99 155.84
C SER A 257 21.97 62.93 156.44
N SER A 258 21.52 64.06 157.03
CA SER A 258 22.13 65.00 158.02
C SER A 258 23.04 66.14 157.51
N LYS A 259 22.76 67.44 157.77
CA LYS A 259 22.02 68.10 158.87
C LYS A 259 22.36 69.61 159.00
N LYS A 260 23.50 70.01 159.63
CA LYS A 260 23.76 71.44 159.98
C LYS A 260 25.11 72.11 159.64
N GLU A 261 26.19 71.40 159.31
CA GLU A 261 27.30 72.06 158.57
C GLU A 261 26.81 72.52 157.18
N GLU A 262 25.69 71.95 156.75
CA GLU A 262 24.79 72.45 155.70
C GLU A 262 24.28 73.89 155.90
N MET A 263 24.54 74.57 157.03
CA MET A 263 24.36 76.02 157.11
C MET A 263 25.19 76.77 156.04
N GLU A 264 26.27 76.16 155.54
CA GLU A 264 27.11 76.67 154.46
C GLU A 264 27.43 75.58 153.41
N LYS A 265 27.56 74.31 153.83
CA LYS A 265 27.54 73.17 152.90
C LYS A 265 26.23 73.04 152.11
N SER A 266 25.08 73.64 152.52
CA SER A 266 23.89 73.69 151.66
C SER A 266 23.91 74.86 150.69
N LEU A 267 24.63 75.95 150.97
CA LEU A 267 24.85 76.98 149.95
C LEU A 267 25.87 76.50 148.92
N GLN A 268 26.91 75.78 149.35
CA GLN A 268 27.84 75.11 148.46
C GLN A 268 27.23 73.88 147.76
N LYS A 269 26.35 73.09 148.41
CA LYS A 269 25.57 72.01 147.78
C LYS A 269 24.55 72.58 146.81
N MET A 270 23.84 73.67 147.12
CA MET A 270 22.93 74.34 146.18
C MET A 270 23.69 75.02 145.02
N ASP A 271 24.87 75.61 145.23
CA ASP A 271 25.71 76.12 144.13
C ASP A 271 26.31 75.00 143.27
N LYS A 272 26.72 73.89 143.89
CA LYS A 272 27.17 72.68 143.20
C LYS A 272 26.02 72.01 142.43
N GLU A 273 24.84 71.89 143.02
CA GLU A 273 23.60 71.42 142.38
C GLU A 273 23.15 72.39 141.28
N LEU A 274 23.26 73.71 141.45
CA LEU A 274 23.01 74.67 140.37
C LEU A 274 24.04 74.57 139.24
N LYS A 275 25.30 74.20 139.54
CA LYS A 275 26.33 73.92 138.53
C LYS A 275 26.14 72.56 137.86
N GLU A 276 25.67 71.56 138.59
CA GLU A 276 25.34 70.22 138.10
C GLU A 276 24.07 70.28 137.24
N VAL A 277 23.00 70.93 137.69
CA VAL A 277 21.78 71.23 136.91
C VAL A 277 22.08 72.12 135.70
N ARG A 278 23.01 73.08 135.78
CA ARG A 278 23.49 73.81 134.59
C ARG A 278 24.23 72.86 133.64
N GLY A 279 25.12 72.01 134.14
CA GLY A 279 25.83 71.01 133.35
C GLY A 279 24.92 69.95 132.73
N GLU A 280 23.83 69.57 133.42
CA GLU A 280 22.81 68.64 132.93
C GLU A 280 21.88 69.29 131.92
N ARG A 281 21.45 70.54 132.16
CA ARG A 281 20.79 71.38 131.16
C ARG A 281 21.66 71.52 129.91
N ASP A 282 22.96 71.75 130.06
CA ASP A 282 23.86 71.97 128.93
C ASP A 282 24.18 70.66 128.19
N LYS A 283 24.28 69.52 128.90
CA LYS A 283 24.25 68.17 128.29
C LYS A 283 22.92 67.91 127.57
N ALA A 284 21.78 68.27 128.15
CA ALA A 284 20.47 68.09 127.56
C ALA A 284 20.29 68.97 126.30
N LEU A 285 20.82 70.20 126.30
CA LEU A 285 20.89 71.07 125.13
C LEU A 285 21.83 70.50 124.05
N GLN A 286 22.96 69.89 124.43
CA GLN A 286 23.83 69.17 123.49
C GLN A 286 23.14 67.94 122.88
N GLN A 287 22.42 67.15 123.68
CA GLN A 287 21.64 66.00 123.17
C GLN A 287 20.44 66.44 122.33
N LEU A 288 19.77 67.54 122.69
CA LEU A 288 18.69 68.14 121.90
C LEU A 288 19.21 68.67 120.55
N ASN A 289 20.37 69.33 120.54
CA ASN A 289 21.02 69.76 119.31
C ASN A 289 21.48 68.56 118.46
N ARG A 290 22.01 67.49 119.08
CA ARG A 290 22.37 66.24 118.37
C ARG A 290 21.14 65.55 117.78
N LEU A 291 20.05 65.47 118.53
CA LEU A 291 18.79 64.89 118.07
C LEU A 291 18.18 65.73 116.94
N LYS A 292 18.19 67.06 117.06
CA LYS A 292 17.77 67.98 116.00
C LYS A 292 18.63 67.83 114.75
N GLN A 293 19.96 67.73 114.89
CA GLN A 293 20.86 67.52 113.76
C GLN A 293 20.57 66.19 113.06
N HIS A 294 20.42 65.09 113.82
CA HIS A 294 20.07 63.78 113.27
C HIS A 294 18.66 63.73 112.66
N LEU A 295 17.71 64.53 113.16
CA LEU A 295 16.40 64.69 112.52
C LEU A 295 16.51 65.44 111.19
N LEU A 296 17.27 66.54 111.13
CA LEU A 296 17.54 67.27 109.87
C LEU A 296 18.33 66.43 108.86
N GLU A 297 19.28 65.62 109.35
CA GLU A 297 20.07 64.69 108.53
C GLU A 297 19.19 63.57 107.96
N LYS A 298 18.22 63.06 108.73
CA LYS A 298 17.19 62.14 108.23
C LYS A 298 16.17 62.78 107.29
N GLU A 299 15.74 64.01 107.57
CA GLU A 299 14.84 64.78 106.72
C GLU A 299 15.49 65.06 105.36
N ALA A 300 16.80 65.32 105.33
CA ALA A 300 17.60 65.37 104.11
C ALA A 300 17.74 63.99 103.43
N GLU A 301 18.11 62.94 104.16
CA GLU A 301 18.26 61.57 103.60
C GLU A 301 16.92 60.99 103.09
N GLU A 302 15.78 61.49 103.56
CA GLU A 302 14.44 61.15 103.09
C GLU A 302 14.01 62.03 101.91
N ALA A 303 14.43 63.31 101.87
CA ALA A 303 14.26 64.19 100.71
C ALA A 303 15.08 63.71 99.49
N ASP A 304 16.37 63.39 99.68
CA ASP A 304 17.24 62.84 98.63
C ASP A 304 16.61 61.58 98.01
N LYS A 305 16.08 60.67 98.85
CA LYS A 305 15.36 59.46 98.38
C LYS A 305 14.06 59.77 97.63
N MET A 306 13.32 60.80 98.02
CA MET A 306 12.13 61.22 97.28
C MET A 306 12.48 61.79 95.90
N ASP A 307 13.62 62.48 95.76
CA ASP A 307 14.13 62.95 94.46
C ASP A 307 14.66 61.77 93.61
N GLU A 308 15.36 60.81 94.21
CA GLU A 308 15.79 59.55 93.58
C GLU A 308 14.59 58.72 93.07
N ASP A 309 13.57 58.50 93.91
CA ASP A 309 12.34 57.79 93.55
C ASP A 309 11.55 58.55 92.48
N SER A 310 11.49 59.88 92.57
CA SER A 310 10.85 60.72 91.55
C SER A 310 11.53 60.58 90.19
N LYS A 311 12.87 60.57 90.16
CA LYS A 311 13.65 60.32 88.96
C LYS A 311 13.42 58.91 88.40
N ILE A 312 13.39 57.87 89.25
CA ILE A 312 13.06 56.50 88.83
C ILE A 312 11.65 56.44 88.23
N ILE A 313 10.67 57.14 88.82
CA ILE A 313 9.31 57.25 88.30
C ILE A 313 9.27 57.96 86.93
N GLU A 314 10.07 59.00 86.70
CA GLU A 314 10.19 59.65 85.39
C GLU A 314 10.88 58.77 84.34
N GLU A 315 11.96 58.08 84.69
CA GLU A 315 12.63 57.11 83.80
C GLU A 315 11.68 55.95 83.43
N LEU A 316 10.88 55.45 84.37
CA LEU A 316 9.87 54.42 84.10
C LEU A 316 8.73 54.95 83.21
N ARG A 317 8.27 56.20 83.41
CA ARG A 317 7.27 56.84 82.53
C ARG A 317 7.80 57.02 81.10
N ALA A 318 9.01 57.54 80.95
CA ALA A 318 9.65 57.74 79.65
C ALA A 318 9.83 56.40 78.89
N ASN A 319 10.28 55.34 79.59
CA ASN A 319 10.35 54.00 79.02
C ASN A 319 8.97 53.45 78.63
N ASN A 320 7.94 53.68 79.44
CA ASN A 320 6.58 53.23 79.15
C ASN A 320 5.97 53.94 77.93
N ASP A 321 6.22 55.25 77.76
CA ASP A 321 5.75 56.01 76.60
C ASP A 321 6.56 55.72 75.32
N TYR A 322 7.85 55.41 75.45
CA TYR A 322 8.65 54.84 74.35
C TYR A 322 8.08 53.48 73.91
N GLN A 323 7.79 52.57 74.85
CA GLN A 323 7.18 51.28 74.56
C GLN A 323 5.80 51.41 73.90
N LYS A 324 4.92 52.30 74.38
CA LYS A 324 3.63 52.61 73.71
C LYS A 324 3.85 53.09 72.27
N SER A 325 4.82 53.97 72.06
CA SER A 325 5.14 54.51 70.73
C SER A 325 5.63 53.41 69.77
N GLN A 326 6.48 52.51 70.26
CA GLN A 326 7.00 51.37 69.51
C GLN A 326 5.89 50.34 69.20
N ILE A 327 5.03 50.01 70.17
CA ILE A 327 3.85 49.16 69.96
C ILE A 327 2.92 49.78 68.90
N MET A 328 2.65 51.08 69.00
CA MET A 328 1.80 51.79 68.04
C MET A 328 2.43 51.88 66.64
N GLN A 329 3.76 51.85 66.51
CA GLN A 329 4.45 51.74 65.23
C GLN A 329 4.32 50.31 64.64
N LEU A 330 4.53 49.28 65.46
CA LEU A 330 4.37 47.88 65.07
C LEU A 330 2.92 47.54 64.70
N GLU A 331 1.93 48.07 65.42
CA GLU A 331 0.52 47.93 65.06
C GLU A 331 0.22 48.55 63.69
N ARG A 332 0.73 49.76 63.40
CA ARG A 332 0.53 50.40 62.09
C ARG A 332 1.17 49.58 60.98
N SER A 333 2.40 49.08 61.16
CA SER A 333 3.07 48.28 60.14
C SER A 333 2.39 46.91 59.94
N LEU A 334 1.85 46.29 60.99
CA LEU A 334 1.06 45.07 60.91
C LEU A 334 -0.27 45.30 60.18
N LYS A 335 -0.99 46.38 60.52
CA LYS A 335 -2.25 46.79 59.83
C LYS A 335 -1.99 47.08 58.35
N GLN A 336 -0.89 47.74 58.01
CA GLN A 336 -0.47 47.98 56.63
C GLN A 336 -0.08 46.67 55.90
N ALA A 337 0.71 45.80 56.53
CA ALA A 337 1.09 44.52 55.95
C ALA A 337 -0.13 43.60 55.69
N HIS A 338 -1.13 43.63 56.58
CA HIS A 338 -2.38 42.89 56.38
C HIS A 338 -3.23 43.46 55.24
N ALA A 339 -3.34 44.79 55.12
CA ALA A 339 -4.02 45.43 53.99
C ALA A 339 -3.35 45.08 52.65
N ASN A 340 -2.02 45.20 52.57
CA ASN A 340 -1.24 44.81 51.39
C ASN A 340 -1.40 43.31 51.05
N TYR A 341 -1.54 42.45 52.05
CA TYR A 341 -1.77 41.01 51.85
C TYR A 341 -3.14 40.73 51.22
N GLU A 342 -4.21 41.37 51.71
CA GLU A 342 -5.55 41.22 51.15
C GLU A 342 -5.65 41.85 49.75
N GLU A 343 -4.96 42.96 49.48
CA GLU A 343 -4.83 43.52 48.12
C GLU A 343 -4.12 42.55 47.16
N LEU A 344 -2.97 41.99 47.55
CA LEU A 344 -2.25 40.99 46.75
C LEU A 344 -3.07 39.72 46.51
N LYS A 345 -3.85 39.29 47.51
CA LYS A 345 -4.77 38.16 47.41
C LYS A 345 -5.90 38.44 46.42
N LEU A 346 -6.54 39.60 46.48
CA LEU A 346 -7.56 40.03 45.52
C LEU A 346 -6.98 40.14 44.10
N MET A 347 -5.79 40.74 43.94
CA MET A 347 -5.08 40.77 42.66
C MET A 347 -4.86 39.36 42.10
N ASN A 348 -4.32 38.45 42.91
CA ASN A 348 -4.08 37.06 42.53
C ASN A 348 -5.39 36.31 42.18
N GLU A 349 -6.47 36.53 42.92
CA GLU A 349 -7.80 35.98 42.59
C GLU A 349 -8.32 36.50 41.24
N THR A 350 -8.13 37.79 40.91
CA THR A 350 -8.49 38.32 39.58
C THR A 350 -7.61 37.76 38.45
N GLU A 351 -6.31 37.55 38.68
CA GLU A 351 -5.41 37.00 37.67
C GLU A 351 -5.65 35.49 37.45
N ILE A 352 -5.99 34.76 38.51
CA ILE A 352 -6.52 33.39 38.44
C ILE A 352 -7.85 33.35 37.67
N LYS A 353 -8.70 34.38 37.76
CA LYS A 353 -9.91 34.48 36.94
C LYS A 353 -9.58 34.72 35.45
N LYS A 354 -8.74 35.70 35.13
CA LYS A 354 -8.32 36.00 33.74
C LYS A 354 -7.65 34.79 33.06
N SER A 355 -6.71 34.15 33.75
CA SER A 355 -6.02 32.97 33.22
C SER A 355 -6.97 31.78 33.00
N LYS A 356 -7.96 31.56 33.87
CA LYS A 356 -9.05 30.60 33.61
C LYS A 356 -9.87 30.97 32.38
N GLU A 357 -10.24 32.23 32.22
CA GLU A 357 -11.01 32.74 31.08
C GLU A 357 -10.26 32.55 29.74
N VAL A 358 -8.95 32.86 29.71
CA VAL A 358 -8.06 32.56 28.58
C VAL A 358 -7.96 31.05 28.31
N ILE A 359 -7.90 30.21 29.35
CA ILE A 359 -7.93 28.74 29.19
C ILE A 359 -9.26 28.25 28.60
N TYR A 360 -10.40 28.82 29.00
CA TYR A 360 -11.71 28.51 28.41
C TYR A 360 -11.78 28.94 26.93
N GLU A 361 -11.26 30.13 26.58
CA GLU A 361 -11.15 30.56 25.19
C GLU A 361 -10.28 29.62 24.35
N LEU A 362 -9.10 29.22 24.86
CA LEU A 362 -8.20 28.32 24.13
C LEU A 362 -8.82 26.92 23.97
N ASN A 363 -9.50 26.40 25.00
CA ASN A 363 -10.21 25.13 24.89
C ASN A 363 -11.38 25.20 23.89
N SER A 364 -12.12 26.30 23.86
CA SER A 364 -13.20 26.53 22.87
C SER A 364 -12.65 26.58 21.44
N LYS A 365 -11.52 27.27 21.22
CA LYS A 365 -10.81 27.32 19.93
C LYS A 365 -10.26 25.94 19.55
N LEU A 366 -9.70 25.20 20.51
CA LEU A 366 -9.21 23.82 20.28
C LEU A 366 -10.36 22.87 19.91
N GLN A 367 -11.52 23.00 20.56
CA GLN A 367 -12.71 22.20 20.24
C GLN A 367 -13.25 22.52 18.84
N SER A 368 -13.31 23.78 18.43
CA SER A 368 -13.76 24.14 17.08
C SER A 368 -12.78 23.69 15.98
N TYR A 369 -11.46 23.76 16.23
CA TYR A 369 -10.47 23.16 15.32
C TYR A 369 -10.60 21.63 15.27
N THR A 370 -10.87 20.97 16.40
CA THR A 370 -11.10 19.51 16.44
C THR A 370 -12.34 19.13 15.61
N SER A 371 -13.47 19.81 15.79
CA SER A 371 -14.68 19.59 14.98
C SER A 371 -14.48 19.88 13.49
N MET A 372 -13.64 20.86 13.15
CA MET A 372 -13.25 21.14 11.76
C MET A 372 -12.41 19.99 11.16
N ILE A 373 -11.46 19.44 11.93
CA ILE A 373 -10.65 18.28 11.52
C ILE A 373 -11.53 17.04 11.37
N GLU A 374 -12.46 16.79 12.28
CA GLU A 374 -13.45 15.70 12.18
C GLU A 374 -14.30 15.84 10.91
N THR A 375 -14.79 17.06 10.62
CA THR A 375 -15.52 17.36 9.38
C THR A 375 -14.69 17.07 8.13
N LYS A 376 -13.41 17.48 8.11
CA LYS A 376 -12.49 17.21 6.99
C LYS A 376 -12.12 15.74 6.87
N ASN A 377 -12.03 14.98 7.97
CA ASN A 377 -11.83 13.54 7.93
C ASN A 377 -13.04 12.82 7.29
N VAL A 378 -14.27 13.28 7.57
CA VAL A 378 -15.49 12.79 6.90
C VAL A 378 -15.51 13.15 5.41
N GLU A 379 -15.13 14.38 5.03
CA GLU A 379 -14.98 14.76 3.62
C GLU A 379 -13.96 13.85 2.89
N VAL A 380 -12.79 13.61 3.48
CA VAL A 380 -11.75 12.72 2.91
C VAL A 380 -12.23 11.28 2.80
N LEU A 381 -12.93 10.75 3.81
CA LEU A 381 -13.50 9.40 3.78
C LEU A 381 -14.58 9.26 2.68
N ASN A 382 -15.42 10.27 2.50
CA ASN A 382 -16.41 10.31 1.43
C ASN A 382 -15.75 10.37 0.04
N LEU A 383 -14.70 11.17 -0.13
CA LEU A 383 -13.92 11.24 -1.36
C LEU A 383 -13.18 9.92 -1.65
N GLN A 384 -12.60 9.27 -0.64
CA GLN A 384 -11.99 7.95 -0.76
C GLN A 384 -13.01 6.88 -1.16
N THR A 385 -14.23 6.94 -0.60
CA THR A 385 -15.34 6.04 -0.95
C THR A 385 -15.79 6.25 -2.40
N ALA A 386 -15.94 7.51 -2.84
CA ALA A 386 -16.29 7.85 -4.22
C ALA A 386 -15.18 7.42 -5.20
N LEU A 387 -13.90 7.59 -4.87
CA LEU A 387 -12.79 7.07 -5.67
C LEU A 387 -12.81 5.54 -5.77
N GLY A 388 -13.09 4.83 -4.67
CA GLY A 388 -13.29 3.38 -4.69
C GLY A 388 -14.44 2.94 -5.60
N GLN A 389 -15.55 3.68 -5.59
CA GLN A 389 -16.67 3.46 -6.52
C GLN A 389 -16.28 3.72 -7.98
N TYR A 390 -15.52 4.79 -8.27
CA TYR A 390 -15.03 5.04 -9.64
C TYR A 390 -14.07 3.95 -10.13
N TYR A 391 -13.18 3.42 -9.28
CA TYR A 391 -12.33 2.29 -9.67
C TYR A 391 -13.15 1.03 -9.98
N ALA A 392 -14.15 0.71 -9.17
CA ALA A 392 -15.07 -0.41 -9.44
C ALA A 392 -15.91 -0.19 -10.72
N GLU A 393 -16.33 1.04 -11.00
CA GLU A 393 -17.06 1.39 -12.23
C GLU A 393 -16.16 1.32 -13.47
N ILE A 394 -14.87 1.68 -13.36
CA ILE A 394 -13.87 1.52 -14.42
C ILE A 394 -13.63 0.03 -14.70
N GLU A 395 -13.39 -0.79 -13.66
CA GLU A 395 -13.17 -2.23 -13.80
C GLU A 395 -14.40 -2.95 -14.41
N ALA A 396 -15.61 -2.53 -14.03
CA ALA A 396 -16.85 -3.03 -14.63
C ALA A 396 -17.01 -2.63 -16.11
N LYS A 397 -16.64 -1.38 -16.47
CA LYS A 397 -16.64 -0.91 -17.87
C LYS A 397 -15.57 -1.58 -18.72
N GLU A 398 -14.43 -1.93 -18.13
CA GLU A 398 -13.36 -2.68 -18.80
C GLU A 398 -13.85 -4.08 -19.18
N ARG A 399 -14.40 -4.85 -18.23
CA ARG A 399 -15.00 -6.18 -18.53
C ARG A 399 -16.14 -6.12 -19.54
N LEU A 400 -17.05 -5.15 -19.43
CA LEU A 400 -18.10 -4.95 -20.44
C LEU A 400 -17.54 -4.57 -21.81
N GLY A 401 -16.35 -3.97 -21.87
CA GLY A 401 -15.60 -3.72 -23.10
C GLY A 401 -14.97 -4.99 -23.68
N GLU A 402 -14.40 -5.85 -22.84
CA GLU A 402 -13.88 -7.18 -23.20
C GLU A 402 -14.99 -8.09 -23.73
N ASP A 403 -16.12 -8.21 -23.02
CA ASP A 403 -17.30 -8.98 -23.43
C ASP A 403 -17.84 -8.49 -24.78
N LEU A 404 -17.95 -7.16 -24.95
CA LEU A 404 -18.41 -6.54 -26.20
C LEU A 404 -17.42 -6.72 -27.36
N ALA A 405 -16.12 -6.84 -27.07
CA ALA A 405 -15.12 -7.21 -28.08
C ALA A 405 -15.23 -8.69 -28.46
N ALA A 406 -15.37 -9.61 -27.48
CA ALA A 406 -15.54 -11.03 -27.70
C ALA A 406 -16.82 -11.34 -28.51
N VAL A 407 -17.96 -10.72 -28.17
CA VAL A 407 -19.22 -10.86 -28.92
C VAL A 407 -19.10 -10.29 -30.35
N LYS A 408 -18.29 -9.25 -30.57
CA LYS A 408 -18.01 -8.73 -31.92
C LYS A 408 -17.12 -9.68 -32.73
N GLU A 409 -16.10 -10.27 -32.12
CA GLU A 409 -15.26 -11.30 -32.74
C GLU A 409 -16.11 -12.53 -33.09
N GLU A 410 -16.98 -12.98 -32.19
CA GLU A 410 -17.87 -14.11 -32.44
C GLU A 410 -18.87 -13.80 -33.57
N SER A 411 -19.47 -12.60 -33.57
CA SER A 411 -20.35 -12.16 -34.64
C SER A 411 -19.62 -12.10 -36.00
N ALA A 412 -18.38 -11.62 -36.02
CA ALA A 412 -17.53 -11.63 -37.22
C ALA A 412 -17.18 -13.05 -37.68
N ARG A 413 -16.85 -13.95 -36.75
CA ARG A 413 -16.59 -15.38 -36.98
C ARG A 413 -17.81 -16.08 -37.60
N ILE A 414 -18.99 -15.88 -37.03
CA ILE A 414 -20.26 -16.43 -37.53
C ILE A 414 -20.61 -15.85 -38.91
N SER A 415 -20.42 -14.54 -39.12
CA SER A 415 -20.61 -13.88 -40.41
C SER A 415 -19.65 -14.42 -41.49
N GLY A 416 -18.40 -14.71 -41.12
CA GLY A 416 -17.42 -15.37 -41.99
C GLY A 416 -17.84 -16.78 -42.41
N LEU A 417 -18.19 -17.63 -41.44
CA LEU A 417 -18.70 -18.99 -41.70
C LEU A 417 -19.99 -18.99 -42.54
N LEU A 418 -20.88 -18.03 -42.30
CA LEU A 418 -22.10 -17.86 -43.09
C LEU A 418 -21.78 -17.47 -44.54
N LYS A 419 -20.83 -16.54 -44.75
CA LYS A 419 -20.35 -16.17 -46.09
C LYS A 419 -19.72 -17.36 -46.81
N GLU A 420 -18.85 -18.10 -46.13
CA GLU A 420 -18.21 -19.30 -46.70
C GLU A 420 -19.25 -20.34 -47.12
N SER A 421 -20.24 -20.60 -46.28
CA SER A 421 -21.37 -21.50 -46.60
C SER A 421 -22.16 -21.03 -47.82
N TYR A 422 -22.44 -19.73 -47.96
CA TYR A 422 -23.06 -19.18 -49.18
C TYR A 422 -22.18 -19.35 -50.43
N GLU A 423 -20.86 -19.17 -50.32
CA GLU A 423 -19.92 -19.34 -51.44
C GLU A 423 -19.78 -20.81 -51.84
N GLN A 424 -19.77 -21.75 -50.88
CA GLN A 424 -19.84 -23.19 -51.13
C GLN A 424 -21.17 -23.59 -51.81
N VAL A 425 -22.30 -23.06 -51.34
CA VAL A 425 -23.62 -23.32 -51.95
C VAL A 425 -23.69 -22.80 -53.39
N GLU A 426 -23.16 -21.61 -53.69
CA GLU A 426 -23.10 -21.10 -55.06
C GLU A 426 -22.11 -21.86 -55.96
N ALA A 427 -21.03 -22.43 -55.41
CA ALA A 427 -20.17 -23.35 -56.16
C ALA A 427 -20.93 -24.62 -56.57
N LEU A 428 -21.54 -25.31 -55.59
CA LEU A 428 -22.38 -26.49 -55.83
C LEU A 428 -23.59 -26.19 -56.74
N ARG A 429 -24.14 -24.96 -56.70
CA ARG A 429 -25.21 -24.51 -57.60
C ARG A 429 -24.71 -24.46 -59.06
N LYS A 430 -23.50 -23.93 -59.30
CA LYS A 430 -22.89 -23.85 -60.64
C LYS A 430 -22.48 -25.24 -61.16
N GLU A 431 -21.88 -26.07 -60.33
CA GLU A 431 -21.54 -27.47 -60.68
C GLU A 431 -22.80 -28.25 -61.07
N LYS A 432 -23.90 -28.09 -60.32
CA LYS A 432 -25.20 -28.67 -60.66
C LYS A 432 -25.74 -28.14 -61.99
N GLU A 433 -25.61 -26.85 -62.28
CA GLU A 433 -26.03 -26.25 -63.56
C GLU A 433 -25.20 -26.79 -64.74
N GLU A 434 -23.89 -26.95 -64.58
CA GLU A 434 -23.02 -27.58 -65.57
C GLU A 434 -23.36 -29.07 -65.78
N MET A 435 -23.58 -29.83 -64.70
CA MET A 435 -23.97 -31.24 -64.78
C MET A 435 -25.33 -31.42 -65.47
N VAL A 436 -26.30 -30.52 -65.24
CA VAL A 436 -27.58 -30.50 -65.96
C VAL A 436 -27.39 -30.12 -67.44
N ALA A 437 -26.49 -29.19 -67.75
CA ALA A 437 -26.16 -28.86 -69.14
C ALA A 437 -25.52 -30.05 -69.88
N ASN A 438 -24.55 -30.73 -69.25
CA ASN A 438 -23.87 -31.91 -69.77
C ASN A 438 -24.81 -33.13 -69.90
N LEU A 439 -25.75 -33.31 -68.97
CA LEU A 439 -26.84 -34.27 -69.10
C LEU A 439 -27.69 -33.96 -70.34
N SER A 440 -28.17 -32.71 -70.49
CA SER A 440 -29.02 -32.31 -71.61
C SER A 440 -28.33 -32.44 -72.98
N LYS A 441 -27.00 -32.25 -73.03
CA LYS A 441 -26.16 -32.49 -74.21
C LYS A 441 -26.08 -34.00 -74.52
N SER A 442 -25.90 -34.82 -73.50
CA SER A 442 -25.84 -36.28 -73.61
C SER A 442 -27.18 -36.86 -74.07
N ASP A 443 -28.30 -36.38 -73.53
CA ASP A 443 -29.66 -36.78 -73.95
C ASP A 443 -29.93 -36.46 -75.42
N ARG A 444 -29.47 -35.29 -75.92
CA ARG A 444 -29.56 -34.95 -77.35
C ARG A 444 -28.75 -35.91 -78.20
N MET A 445 -27.49 -36.17 -77.85
CA MET A 445 -26.64 -37.13 -78.58
C MET A 445 -27.22 -38.56 -78.54
N LEU A 446 -27.85 -38.96 -77.44
CA LEU A 446 -28.52 -40.25 -77.27
C LEU A 446 -29.81 -40.33 -78.10
N ALA A 447 -30.60 -39.27 -78.17
CA ALA A 447 -31.77 -39.17 -79.03
C ALA A 447 -31.38 -39.20 -80.52
N GLU A 448 -30.33 -38.49 -80.92
CA GLU A 448 -29.74 -38.59 -82.25
C GLU A 448 -29.23 -40.01 -82.55
N GLY A 449 -28.55 -40.64 -81.59
CA GLY A 449 -28.10 -42.03 -81.69
C GLY A 449 -29.26 -43.00 -81.95
N LYS A 450 -30.33 -42.92 -81.15
CA LYS A 450 -31.58 -43.68 -81.37
C LYS A 450 -32.17 -43.41 -82.76
N ASN A 451 -32.22 -42.16 -83.21
CA ASN A 451 -32.73 -41.80 -84.53
C ASN A 451 -31.84 -42.33 -85.68
N ARG A 452 -30.53 -42.48 -85.48
CA ARG A 452 -29.62 -43.13 -86.44
C ARG A 452 -29.82 -44.65 -86.44
N VAL A 453 -29.98 -45.28 -85.28
CA VAL A 453 -30.28 -46.71 -85.14
C VAL A 453 -31.61 -47.05 -85.82
N LEU A 454 -32.70 -46.33 -85.54
CA LEU A 454 -34.01 -46.55 -86.18
C LEU A 454 -33.97 -46.46 -87.72
N LYS A 455 -33.12 -45.57 -88.27
CA LYS A 455 -32.88 -45.50 -89.73
C LYS A 455 -32.14 -46.74 -90.23
N LEU A 456 -31.05 -47.12 -89.57
CA LEU A 456 -30.26 -48.30 -89.91
C LEU A 456 -31.06 -49.60 -89.77
N GLU A 457 -31.94 -49.72 -88.77
CA GLU A 457 -32.89 -50.83 -88.63
C GLU A 457 -33.88 -50.86 -89.79
N GLY A 458 -34.48 -49.72 -90.12
CA GLY A 458 -35.37 -49.58 -91.28
C GLY A 458 -34.71 -49.87 -92.62
N ASP A 459 -33.42 -49.58 -92.78
CA ASP A 459 -32.64 -49.92 -93.97
C ASP A 459 -32.14 -51.37 -93.99
N ASN A 460 -31.75 -51.94 -92.83
CA ASN A 460 -31.43 -53.36 -92.68
C ASN A 460 -32.66 -54.22 -93.03
N GLU A 461 -33.84 -53.80 -92.60
CA GLU A 461 -35.12 -54.43 -92.90
C GLU A 461 -35.50 -54.32 -94.41
N LYS A 462 -35.21 -53.20 -95.09
CA LYS A 462 -35.31 -53.12 -96.56
C LYS A 462 -34.37 -54.12 -97.24
N LEU A 463 -33.13 -54.20 -96.76
CA LEU A 463 -32.12 -55.14 -97.29
C LEU A 463 -32.50 -56.61 -97.06
N ARG A 464 -33.09 -56.94 -95.90
CA ARG A 464 -33.66 -58.27 -95.60
C ARG A 464 -34.72 -58.66 -96.62
N ARG A 465 -35.70 -57.78 -96.88
CA ARG A 465 -36.75 -58.03 -97.90
C ARG A 465 -36.19 -58.14 -99.32
N ALA A 466 -35.18 -57.33 -99.67
CA ALA A 466 -34.53 -57.43 -100.98
C ALA A 466 -33.72 -58.74 -101.12
N LEU A 467 -33.09 -59.21 -100.03
CA LEU A 467 -32.43 -60.51 -99.98
C LEU A 467 -33.44 -61.66 -100.06
N GLU A 468 -34.56 -61.59 -99.34
CA GLU A 468 -35.65 -62.57 -99.39
C GLU A 468 -36.28 -62.66 -100.79
N GLN A 469 -36.50 -61.52 -101.46
CA GLN A 469 -36.94 -61.47 -102.86
C GLN A 469 -35.93 -62.08 -103.83
N SER A 470 -34.63 -61.81 -103.66
CA SER A 470 -33.59 -62.39 -104.53
C SER A 470 -33.36 -63.88 -104.26
N MET A 471 -33.45 -64.34 -103.01
CA MET A 471 -33.45 -65.75 -102.62
C MET A 471 -34.68 -66.48 -103.21
N THR A 472 -35.87 -65.86 -103.14
CA THR A 472 -37.09 -66.40 -103.76
C THR A 472 -36.95 -66.52 -105.27
N ARG A 473 -36.35 -65.53 -105.93
CA ARG A 473 -36.03 -65.58 -107.37
C ARG A 473 -35.02 -66.67 -107.70
N LEU A 474 -33.97 -66.83 -106.89
CA LEU A 474 -32.91 -67.83 -107.11
C LEU A 474 -33.45 -69.25 -106.91
N ASN A 475 -34.17 -69.52 -105.81
CA ASN A 475 -34.79 -70.82 -105.57
C ASN A 475 -35.78 -71.20 -106.70
N ARG A 476 -36.51 -70.21 -107.25
CA ARG A 476 -37.37 -70.42 -108.42
C ARG A 476 -36.59 -70.68 -109.72
N MET A 477 -35.32 -70.30 -109.80
CA MET A 477 -34.45 -70.57 -110.96
C MET A 477 -33.63 -71.86 -110.81
N SER A 478 -33.40 -72.36 -109.59
CA SER A 478 -32.65 -73.61 -109.35
C SER A 478 -33.53 -74.87 -109.36
N VAL A 479 -34.82 -74.76 -109.00
CA VAL A 479 -35.73 -75.93 -109.05
C VAL A 479 -35.96 -76.44 -110.48
N ASP A 480 -35.88 -75.56 -111.49
CA ASP A 480 -36.12 -75.90 -112.89
C ASP A 480 -34.90 -76.58 -113.60
N SER A 481 -33.69 -76.56 -113.02
CA SER A 481 -32.49 -77.11 -113.68
C SER A 481 -32.31 -78.62 -113.53
N ASP A 482 -32.77 -79.19 -112.42
CA ASP A 482 -32.29 -80.50 -111.95
C ASP A 482 -33.02 -81.70 -112.58
N PHE A 483 -34.07 -81.44 -113.37
CA PHE A 483 -34.95 -82.48 -113.95
C PHE A 483 -34.76 -82.72 -115.47
N LEU A 484 -33.86 -82.01 -116.15
CA LEU A 484 -33.79 -81.97 -117.62
C LEU A 484 -32.46 -82.47 -118.21
N VAL A 485 -32.22 -83.79 -118.14
CA VAL A 485 -31.13 -84.44 -118.88
C VAL A 485 -31.48 -84.55 -120.38
N ASP A 486 -30.61 -84.08 -121.28
CA ASP A 486 -30.88 -84.12 -122.73
C ASP A 486 -31.07 -85.56 -123.22
N ARG A 487 -32.27 -85.84 -123.72
CA ARG A 487 -32.69 -87.11 -124.34
C ARG A 487 -31.71 -87.60 -125.41
N ARG A 488 -30.99 -86.73 -126.12
CA ARG A 488 -29.95 -87.11 -127.10
C ARG A 488 -28.75 -87.78 -126.44
N ILE A 489 -28.33 -87.32 -125.26
CA ILE A 489 -27.22 -87.90 -124.49
C ILE A 489 -27.63 -89.29 -123.99
N VAL A 490 -28.84 -89.40 -123.41
CA VAL A 490 -29.41 -90.69 -122.95
C VAL A 490 -29.48 -91.71 -124.09
N ILE A 491 -30.05 -91.34 -125.24
CA ILE A 491 -30.13 -92.23 -126.41
C ILE A 491 -28.73 -92.65 -126.88
N LYS A 492 -27.77 -91.71 -126.94
CA LYS A 492 -26.41 -92.01 -127.42
C LYS A 492 -25.68 -92.99 -126.52
N LEU A 493 -25.81 -92.85 -125.19
CA LEU A 493 -25.28 -93.80 -124.20
C LEU A 493 -25.91 -95.19 -124.37
N LEU A 494 -27.23 -95.25 -124.49
CA LEU A 494 -27.98 -96.50 -124.59
C LEU A 494 -27.66 -97.25 -125.90
N VAL A 495 -27.44 -96.52 -127.00
CA VAL A 495 -26.94 -97.08 -128.27
C VAL A 495 -25.50 -97.56 -128.16
N THR A 496 -24.59 -96.82 -127.52
CA THR A 496 -23.19 -97.29 -127.36
C THR A 496 -23.06 -98.48 -126.42
N TYR A 497 -23.96 -98.66 -125.45
CA TYR A 497 -24.00 -99.84 -124.59
C TYR A 497 -24.28 -101.13 -125.40
N PHE A 498 -25.28 -101.12 -126.28
CA PHE A 498 -25.55 -102.25 -127.17
C PHE A 498 -24.47 -102.43 -128.24
N GLN A 499 -23.99 -101.36 -128.87
CA GLN A 499 -22.95 -101.46 -129.91
C GLN A 499 -21.61 -101.97 -129.40
N ARG A 500 -21.25 -101.70 -128.13
CA ARG A 500 -20.02 -102.19 -127.50
C ARG A 500 -20.24 -103.44 -126.63
N ASN A 501 -21.09 -104.34 -127.10
CA ASN A 501 -21.24 -105.71 -126.58
C ASN A 501 -21.43 -105.75 -125.05
N HIS A 502 -22.27 -104.84 -124.52
CA HIS A 502 -22.57 -104.64 -123.10
C HIS A 502 -21.38 -104.16 -122.22
N SER A 503 -20.58 -103.21 -122.71
CA SER A 503 -19.52 -102.57 -121.92
C SER A 503 -20.03 -101.96 -120.61
N LYS A 504 -19.43 -102.39 -119.48
CA LYS A 504 -19.76 -101.92 -118.13
C LYS A 504 -19.46 -100.44 -117.90
N GLU A 505 -18.49 -99.86 -118.59
CA GLU A 505 -18.11 -98.45 -118.46
C GLU A 505 -19.23 -97.52 -118.93
N VAL A 506 -19.92 -97.90 -120.01
CA VAL A 506 -21.06 -97.13 -120.53
C VAL A 506 -22.25 -97.24 -119.57
N LEU A 507 -22.44 -98.39 -118.93
CA LEU A 507 -23.49 -98.61 -117.94
C LEU A 507 -23.25 -97.81 -116.66
N ASP A 508 -22.01 -97.77 -116.15
CA ASP A 508 -21.63 -96.92 -115.00
C ASP A 508 -21.81 -95.42 -115.31
N LEU A 509 -21.45 -94.98 -116.52
CA LEU A 509 -21.69 -93.60 -116.96
C LEU A 509 -23.20 -93.28 -117.07
N MET A 510 -24.02 -94.22 -117.55
CA MET A 510 -25.49 -94.08 -117.54
C MET A 510 -26.03 -93.97 -116.11
N VAL A 511 -25.62 -94.86 -115.20
CA VAL A 511 -26.01 -94.83 -113.78
C VAL A 511 -25.71 -93.46 -113.16
N ARG A 512 -24.55 -92.88 -113.47
CA ARG A 512 -24.12 -91.57 -112.95
C ARG A 512 -24.83 -90.37 -113.60
N MET A 513 -25.11 -90.41 -114.91
CA MET A 513 -25.77 -89.30 -115.63
C MET A 513 -27.30 -89.31 -115.55
N LEU A 514 -27.93 -90.48 -115.34
CA LEU A 514 -29.38 -90.59 -115.17
C LEU A 514 -29.82 -90.67 -113.70
N GLY A 515 -28.89 -90.59 -112.74
CA GLY A 515 -29.21 -90.56 -111.32
C GLY A 515 -29.92 -91.83 -110.81
N PHE A 516 -29.55 -93.01 -111.34
CA PHE A 516 -30.15 -94.28 -110.91
C PHE A 516 -30.00 -94.44 -109.39
N THR A 517 -31.07 -94.89 -108.72
CA THR A 517 -31.02 -95.18 -107.28
C THR A 517 -30.27 -96.48 -106.99
N ASP A 518 -29.93 -96.75 -105.73
CA ASP A 518 -29.15 -97.95 -105.39
C ASP A 518 -29.94 -99.26 -105.58
N GLU A 519 -31.28 -99.21 -105.55
CA GLU A 519 -32.15 -100.32 -105.90
C GLU A 519 -32.05 -100.69 -107.39
N ASP A 520 -31.99 -99.70 -108.28
CA ASP A 520 -31.86 -99.94 -109.72
C ASP A 520 -30.47 -100.43 -110.10
N LYS A 521 -29.42 -99.94 -109.42
CA LYS A 521 -28.03 -100.44 -109.57
C LYS A 521 -27.93 -101.93 -109.21
N GLN A 522 -28.64 -102.38 -108.18
CA GLN A 522 -28.70 -103.81 -107.83
C GLN A 522 -29.41 -104.66 -108.90
N ARG A 523 -30.47 -104.15 -109.54
CA ARG A 523 -31.19 -104.88 -110.61
C ARG A 523 -30.37 -105.09 -111.89
N ILE A 524 -29.37 -104.24 -112.14
CA ILE A 524 -28.51 -104.30 -113.35
C ILE A 524 -27.12 -104.90 -113.10
N GLY A 525 -26.87 -105.48 -111.92
CA GLY A 525 -25.68 -106.31 -111.66
C GLY A 525 -24.35 -105.55 -111.51
N VAL A 526 -24.38 -104.28 -111.11
CA VAL A 526 -23.18 -103.47 -110.85
C VAL A 526 -22.91 -103.43 -109.33
N ALA A 527 -21.76 -103.95 -108.90
CA ALA A 527 -21.33 -104.09 -107.50
C ALA A 527 -21.41 -102.76 -106.69
N GLN A 528 -21.77 -102.72 -105.41
CA GLN A 528 -21.28 -103.45 -104.22
C GLN A 528 -19.85 -103.06 -103.78
N GLN A 529 -19.72 -101.87 -103.17
CA GLN A 529 -18.62 -101.40 -102.28
C GLN A 529 -19.05 -100.08 -101.57
N GLY A 530 -18.42 -99.59 -100.49
CA GLY A 530 -17.28 -100.14 -99.74
C GLY A 530 -16.94 -99.43 -98.40
N GLY A 531 -17.05 -98.10 -98.28
CA GLY A 531 -16.71 -97.34 -97.06
C GLY A 531 -16.42 -95.84 -97.34
N LYS A 532 -15.79 -95.01 -96.49
CA LYS A 532 -15.60 -94.97 -95.01
C LYS A 532 -14.83 -93.67 -94.60
N GLY A 533 -15.46 -92.71 -93.90
CA GLY A 533 -14.83 -91.62 -93.09
C GLY A 533 -13.72 -90.73 -93.74
N VAL A 534 -12.81 -90.03 -93.03
CA VAL A 534 -12.72 -89.51 -91.62
C VAL A 534 -11.71 -88.31 -91.52
N VAL A 535 -11.75 -87.55 -90.40
CA VAL A 535 -10.69 -86.75 -89.69
C VAL A 535 -10.00 -85.47 -90.24
N ARG A 536 -9.58 -84.64 -89.24
CA ARG A 536 -8.40 -83.72 -89.14
C ARG A 536 -8.49 -82.33 -89.81
N GLY A 537 -7.82 -81.29 -89.28
CA GLY A 537 -7.02 -81.18 -88.03
C GLY A 537 -6.11 -79.92 -87.97
N VAL A 538 -5.22 -79.83 -86.96
CA VAL A 538 -4.25 -78.73 -86.64
C VAL A 538 -4.89 -77.52 -85.93
N PHE A 539 -4.57 -77.10 -84.68
CA PHE A 539 -3.34 -76.81 -83.87
C PHE A 539 -2.73 -75.40 -84.06
N GLY A 540 -2.69 -74.60 -82.98
CA GLY A 540 -1.95 -73.31 -82.93
C GLY A 540 -2.28 -72.41 -81.70
N LEU A 541 -1.27 -72.10 -80.89
CA LEU A 541 -1.20 -71.10 -79.80
C LEU A 541 0.03 -70.19 -80.09
N PRO A 542 0.31 -69.06 -79.39
CA PRO A 542 -0.46 -68.31 -78.38
C PRO A 542 -0.50 -66.75 -78.56
N GLY A 543 -1.35 -66.06 -77.77
CA GLY A 543 -0.89 -64.92 -76.93
C GLY A 543 -0.84 -63.45 -77.41
N ARG A 544 -1.63 -62.60 -76.70
CA ARG A 544 -1.41 -61.17 -76.36
C ARG A 544 -1.69 -60.08 -77.42
N LEU A 545 -1.89 -58.85 -76.91
CA LEU A 545 -2.13 -57.54 -77.55
C LEU A 545 -3.57 -57.38 -78.09
N VAL A 546 -4.36 -56.31 -77.83
CA VAL A 546 -4.11 -54.87 -77.54
C VAL A 546 -3.63 -54.10 -78.77
N GLY A 547 -4.55 -53.41 -79.47
CA GLY A 547 -4.19 -52.37 -80.45
C GLY A 547 -5.21 -52.11 -81.56
N GLY A 548 -5.99 -51.03 -81.41
CA GLY A 548 -6.38 -50.15 -82.53
C GLY A 548 -7.54 -50.55 -83.46
N ILE A 549 -8.51 -49.63 -83.58
CA ILE A 549 -9.00 -49.20 -84.90
C ILE A 549 -8.54 -47.74 -85.09
N LEU A 550 -8.08 -47.41 -86.28
CA LEU A 550 -7.43 -46.14 -86.63
C LEU A 550 -8.30 -45.35 -87.62
N GLY A 551 -8.42 -44.03 -87.42
CA GLY A 551 -8.91 -43.10 -88.44
C GLY A 551 -9.65 -41.87 -87.89
N GLY A 552 -9.24 -40.62 -88.19
CA GLY A 552 -7.99 -40.19 -88.83
C GLY A 552 -8.04 -38.75 -89.38
N GLY A 553 -6.99 -37.96 -89.09
CA GLY A 553 -6.72 -36.62 -89.67
C GLY A 553 -7.48 -35.44 -89.03
N GLY A 554 -6.89 -34.25 -88.87
CA GLY A 554 -5.50 -33.82 -89.12
C GLY A 554 -5.29 -32.31 -88.89
N GLY A 555 -4.03 -31.86 -88.72
CA GLY A 555 -3.66 -30.49 -88.30
C GLY A 555 -3.40 -30.43 -86.78
N SER A 556 -2.19 -30.21 -86.23
CA SER A 556 -1.14 -29.20 -86.50
C SER A 556 -1.63 -27.78 -86.14
N GLU A 557 -1.01 -27.01 -85.23
CA GLU A 557 0.41 -26.94 -84.86
C GLU A 557 0.72 -26.60 -83.37
N VAL A 558 1.97 -26.92 -82.95
CA VAL A 558 2.85 -26.18 -82.02
C VAL A 558 2.54 -26.08 -80.50
N SER A 559 3.35 -26.86 -79.76
CA SER A 559 4.08 -26.55 -78.51
C SER A 559 3.44 -26.49 -77.11
N SER A 560 4.06 -27.31 -76.25
CA SER A 560 4.40 -27.07 -74.84
C SER A 560 3.29 -26.74 -73.82
N ASN A 561 2.90 -27.76 -73.06
CA ASN A 561 3.38 -27.83 -71.67
C ASN A 561 3.64 -29.29 -71.25
N MET A 562 4.46 -29.50 -70.22
CA MET A 562 4.76 -30.83 -69.68
C MET A 562 3.85 -31.18 -68.50
N ARG A 563 3.49 -32.48 -68.41
CA ARG A 563 3.32 -33.33 -67.21
C ARG A 563 2.73 -32.67 -65.93
N ALA A 564 1.69 -33.22 -65.30
CA ALA A 564 1.03 -34.52 -65.50
C ALA A 564 -0.38 -34.54 -64.93
N ASP A 565 -1.25 -35.39 -65.48
CA ASP A 565 -2.53 -35.79 -64.86
C ASP A 565 -3.00 -37.18 -65.37
N ASP A 566 -2.05 -38.08 -65.63
CA ASP A 566 -2.28 -39.51 -65.90
C ASP A 566 -1.85 -40.39 -64.71
N GLN A 567 -1.90 -39.87 -63.47
CA GLN A 567 -1.77 -40.73 -62.28
C GLN A 567 -3.01 -41.62 -62.20
N SER A 568 -2.82 -42.92 -62.41
CA SER A 568 -3.91 -43.88 -62.35
C SER A 568 -4.52 -43.90 -60.95
N PHE A 569 -5.79 -44.28 -60.81
CA PHE A 569 -6.38 -44.61 -59.51
C PHE A 569 -5.54 -45.66 -58.75
N ALA A 570 -4.84 -46.54 -59.47
CA ALA A 570 -3.86 -47.47 -58.90
C ALA A 570 -2.62 -46.75 -58.34
N ASP A 571 -2.10 -45.71 -59.01
CA ASP A 571 -0.95 -44.94 -58.52
C ASP A 571 -1.35 -44.09 -57.31
N MET A 572 -2.54 -43.47 -57.32
CA MET A 572 -3.07 -42.77 -56.14
C MET A 572 -3.33 -43.73 -54.96
N TRP A 573 -3.72 -44.98 -55.22
CA TRP A 573 -3.81 -46.01 -54.16
C TRP A 573 -2.43 -46.48 -53.68
N VAL A 574 -1.43 -46.53 -54.54
CA VAL A 574 -0.04 -46.83 -54.15
C VAL A 574 0.55 -45.68 -53.33
N ASP A 575 0.36 -44.42 -53.73
CA ASP A 575 0.75 -43.24 -52.95
C ASP A 575 -0.03 -43.18 -51.63
N PHE A 576 -1.32 -43.52 -51.60
CA PHE A 576 -2.09 -43.63 -50.36
C PHE A 576 -1.54 -44.72 -49.44
N LEU A 577 -1.28 -45.93 -49.95
CA LEU A 577 -0.74 -47.05 -49.16
C LEU A 577 0.69 -46.79 -48.68
N LEU A 578 1.54 -46.16 -49.51
CA LEU A 578 2.88 -45.72 -49.13
C LEU A 578 2.80 -44.66 -48.03
N LYS A 579 1.95 -43.64 -48.21
CA LYS A 579 1.76 -42.57 -47.23
C LYS A 579 1.12 -43.06 -45.93
N GLU A 580 0.14 -43.96 -45.98
CA GLU A 580 -0.42 -44.63 -44.81
C GLU A 580 0.65 -45.47 -44.10
N SER A 581 1.54 -46.15 -44.84
CA SER A 581 2.66 -46.89 -44.25
C SER A 581 3.69 -45.97 -43.59
N GLU A 582 4.07 -44.84 -44.22
CA GLU A 582 5.00 -43.86 -43.66
C GLU A 582 4.40 -43.12 -42.45
N GLU A 583 3.09 -42.82 -42.49
CA GLU A 583 2.38 -42.18 -41.39
C GLU A 583 2.13 -43.15 -40.22
N LYS A 584 2.04 -44.47 -40.51
CA LYS A 584 2.00 -45.54 -39.50
C LYS A 584 3.37 -45.79 -38.88
N GLU A 585 4.44 -45.82 -39.68
CA GLU A 585 5.83 -45.89 -39.19
C GLU A 585 6.17 -44.67 -38.33
N LYS A 586 5.78 -43.45 -38.74
CA LYS A 586 5.91 -42.24 -37.91
C LYS A 586 5.08 -42.29 -36.63
N ARG A 587 3.90 -42.91 -36.64
CA ARG A 587 3.11 -43.13 -35.41
C ARG A 587 3.75 -44.16 -34.48
N GLU A 588 4.31 -45.25 -34.99
CA GLU A 588 5.03 -46.24 -34.18
C GLU A 588 6.33 -45.67 -33.60
N LEU A 589 7.10 -44.91 -34.38
CA LEU A 589 8.29 -44.19 -33.91
C LEU A 589 7.94 -43.14 -32.84
N ALA A 590 6.86 -42.36 -33.02
CA ALA A 590 6.41 -41.39 -32.03
C ALA A 590 5.88 -42.07 -30.74
N ALA A 591 5.13 -43.17 -30.86
CA ALA A 591 4.64 -43.92 -29.70
C ALA A 591 5.78 -44.57 -28.90
N SER A 592 6.85 -45.01 -29.56
CA SER A 592 8.03 -45.60 -28.90
C SER A 592 8.85 -44.63 -28.04
N ALA A 593 8.53 -43.34 -28.04
CA ALA A 593 9.37 -42.27 -27.50
C ALA A 593 8.75 -41.48 -26.33
N SER A 594 7.66 -41.95 -25.70
CA SER A 594 6.99 -41.18 -24.62
C SER A 594 6.39 -41.96 -23.44
N GLU A 595 6.33 -43.29 -23.47
CA GLU A 595 5.88 -44.08 -22.31
C GLU A 595 6.82 -45.27 -21.99
N ASP A 596 7.95 -45.00 -21.31
CA ASP A 596 8.45 -45.99 -20.33
C ASP A 596 9.22 -45.38 -19.12
N GLN A 597 8.41 -45.08 -18.09
CA GLN A 597 8.67 -45.29 -16.66
C GLN A 597 9.82 -44.61 -15.86
N ASN A 598 9.52 -44.50 -14.57
CA ASN A 598 10.34 -43.94 -13.50
C ASN A 598 11.24 -45.01 -12.83
N LYS A 599 12.44 -44.60 -12.42
CA LYS A 599 13.25 -45.15 -11.30
C LYS A 599 13.73 -46.61 -11.34
N ALA A 600 15.06 -46.78 -11.39
CA ALA A 600 15.82 -47.45 -10.33
C ALA A 600 17.32 -47.10 -10.38
N SER A 601 18.02 -47.19 -9.24
CA SER A 601 19.49 -47.23 -9.16
C SER A 601 19.94 -48.64 -8.79
N PRO A 602 21.19 -49.04 -9.10
CA PRO A 602 22.15 -49.18 -7.99
C PRO A 602 23.60 -48.74 -8.33
N SER A 603 24.50 -48.92 -7.37
CA SER A 603 25.88 -48.37 -7.31
C SER A 603 26.99 -49.38 -7.61
N THR A 604 28.20 -48.89 -7.94
CA THR A 604 29.55 -49.21 -7.33
C THR A 604 30.68 -48.84 -8.32
N GLY A 605 31.85 -48.31 -7.89
CA GLY A 605 32.99 -48.19 -8.85
C GLY A 605 34.22 -47.29 -8.62
N THR A 606 34.51 -46.79 -7.42
CA THR A 606 35.87 -46.43 -6.90
C THR A 606 37.00 -45.94 -7.84
N ARG A 607 37.46 -44.68 -7.67
CA ARG A 607 38.91 -44.34 -7.55
C ARG A 607 39.18 -42.96 -6.93
N ILE A 608 40.29 -42.86 -6.20
CA ILE A 608 40.82 -41.77 -5.34
C ILE A 608 42.35 -41.80 -5.59
N PRO A 609 43.13 -40.67 -5.75
CA PRO A 609 43.46 -39.80 -4.60
C PRO A 609 43.87 -38.31 -4.84
N THR A 610 43.86 -37.53 -3.73
CA THR A 610 44.76 -36.38 -3.38
C THR A 610 44.82 -35.11 -4.27
N ALA A 611 45.05 -33.89 -3.75
CA ALA A 611 45.02 -33.34 -2.37
C ALA A 611 45.14 -31.78 -2.37
N MET A 612 45.01 -31.19 -1.16
CA MET A 612 45.51 -29.87 -0.69
C MET A 612 44.54 -28.67 -0.62
N THR A 613 44.07 -28.40 0.62
CA THR A 613 44.15 -27.12 1.40
C THR A 613 43.99 -25.77 0.67
N HIS A 614 43.20 -24.77 1.10
CA HIS A 614 42.64 -24.31 2.40
C HIS A 614 41.33 -23.51 2.11
N SER A 615 40.48 -22.93 2.99
CA SER A 615 40.18 -22.88 4.46
C SER A 615 38.92 -22.01 4.64
N ASP A 616 38.05 -22.03 5.66
CA ASP A 616 37.69 -22.97 6.75
C ASP A 616 36.31 -22.49 7.33
N GLY A 617 35.84 -23.00 8.49
CA GLY A 617 34.50 -22.72 9.06
C GLY A 617 34.40 -21.52 10.04
N PRO A 618 33.36 -21.42 10.91
CA PRO A 618 32.18 -22.28 11.11
C PRO A 618 30.87 -21.68 10.53
N SER A 619 29.84 -22.39 10.04
CA SER A 619 29.17 -23.66 10.41
C SER A 619 28.13 -23.54 11.53
N VAL A 620 27.03 -24.31 11.41
CA VAL A 620 25.87 -24.42 12.34
C VAL A 620 24.96 -23.18 12.28
N PHE A 621 23.62 -23.25 12.18
CA PHE A 621 22.65 -24.37 12.21
C PHE A 621 21.57 -24.21 11.11
N SER A 622 20.66 -25.18 11.00
CA SER A 622 19.31 -25.05 10.44
C SER A 622 18.39 -26.05 11.15
N TYR A 623 17.10 -25.73 11.31
CA TYR A 623 16.12 -26.62 11.96
C TYR A 623 14.88 -26.79 11.09
N GLN A 624 14.51 -28.05 10.85
CA GLN A 624 13.24 -28.44 10.23
C GLN A 624 12.30 -29.04 11.30
N ASN A 625 11.01 -28.70 11.22
CA ASN A 625 9.86 -29.57 11.52
C ASN A 625 8.63 -28.85 10.92
N SER A 626 7.71 -29.47 10.16
CA SER A 626 6.99 -30.75 10.32
C SER A 626 6.00 -30.70 11.51
N SER A 627 4.74 -31.17 11.43
CA SER A 627 4.03 -31.90 10.36
C SER A 627 2.60 -31.33 10.07
N PRO A 628 1.48 -32.09 9.97
CA PRO A 628 0.83 -32.30 8.66
C PRO A 628 -0.66 -31.90 8.56
N ILE A 629 -1.18 -31.85 7.32
CA ILE A 629 -2.63 -31.73 6.99
C ILE A 629 -3.13 -33.06 6.38
N PRO A 630 -4.29 -33.61 6.79
CA PRO A 630 -4.89 -34.80 6.17
C PRO A 630 -5.87 -34.46 5.03
N HIS A 631 -5.91 -35.30 3.99
CA HIS A 631 -6.87 -35.20 2.87
C HIS A 631 -7.85 -36.39 2.80
N ARG A 632 -9.16 -36.12 2.70
CA ARG A 632 -10.26 -36.94 2.12
C ARG A 632 -11.59 -36.18 2.35
N GLY A 633 -12.56 -36.09 1.43
CA GLY A 633 -12.69 -36.44 0.00
C GLY A 633 -13.83 -35.57 -0.61
N ALA A 634 -13.93 -35.32 -1.93
CA ALA A 634 -14.36 -36.24 -2.98
C ALA A 634 -15.88 -36.60 -2.87
N ILE A 635 -16.81 -36.37 -3.83
CA ILE A 635 -16.84 -35.93 -5.26
C ILE A 635 -18.22 -35.26 -5.57
N LEU A 636 -18.35 -34.51 -6.68
CA LEU A 636 -19.52 -34.26 -7.57
C LEU A 636 -19.89 -32.78 -7.87
N HIS A 637 -20.33 -32.56 -9.11
CA HIS A 637 -20.96 -31.41 -9.83
C HIS A 637 -21.16 -30.04 -9.13
N SER A 638 -20.88 -28.87 -9.73
CA SER A 638 -21.08 -28.36 -11.10
C SER A 638 -22.53 -28.01 -11.47
N GLU A 639 -22.97 -26.78 -11.14
CA GLU A 639 -23.54 -25.84 -12.11
C GLU A 639 -23.68 -24.42 -11.51
N SER A 640 -24.00 -23.42 -12.34
CA SER A 640 -23.97 -21.98 -12.02
C SER A 640 -25.35 -21.40 -11.75
N THR A 641 -25.51 -20.58 -10.70
CA THR A 641 -26.50 -19.49 -10.68
C THR A 641 -26.10 -18.37 -9.72
N ASP A 642 -26.59 -17.17 -10.03
CA ASP A 642 -26.14 -15.85 -9.58
C ASP A 642 -26.19 -15.55 -8.07
N SER A 643 -25.31 -14.63 -7.65
CA SER A 643 -25.25 -14.06 -6.30
C SER A 643 -26.06 -12.77 -6.21
N GLU A 644 -27.33 -12.84 -5.80
CA GLU A 644 -28.13 -11.67 -5.42
C GLU A 644 -27.56 -10.99 -4.17
N PHE A 645 -26.75 -9.93 -4.32
CA PHE A 645 -26.25 -9.17 -3.17
C PHE A 645 -27.19 -8.01 -2.80
N SER A 646 -27.83 -8.16 -1.64
CA SER A 646 -28.90 -7.29 -1.12
C SER A 646 -28.60 -5.79 -1.24
N THR A 647 -29.55 -5.05 -1.81
CA THR A 647 -29.61 -3.58 -1.76
C THR A 647 -29.80 -3.10 -0.31
N VAL A 648 -29.24 -1.93 0.03
CA VAL A 648 -29.43 -1.27 1.33
C VAL A 648 -30.52 -0.19 1.22
N PRO A 649 -31.63 -0.28 1.96
CA PRO A 649 -32.59 0.82 2.10
C PRO A 649 -32.24 1.71 3.31
N LEU A 650 -32.47 3.02 3.18
CA LEU A 650 -32.38 3.98 4.28
C LEU A 650 -33.73 4.70 4.48
N SER A 651 -33.99 5.06 5.75
CA SER A 651 -34.93 6.10 6.20
C SER A 651 -36.44 5.86 6.05
N ALA A 652 -37.12 5.66 7.19
CA ALA A 652 -38.41 6.29 7.52
C ALA A 652 -38.58 6.38 9.05
N SER A 653 -39.49 7.24 9.51
CA SER A 653 -39.59 7.72 10.90
C SER A 653 -40.72 7.07 11.72
N GLU A 654 -40.81 7.54 12.98
CA GLU A 654 -41.99 7.62 13.87
C GLU A 654 -42.48 6.40 14.68
N ASN A 655 -42.45 6.64 16.01
CA ASN A 655 -43.53 6.41 16.98
C ASN A 655 -44.37 5.12 16.89
N ASN A 656 -44.21 4.27 17.90
CA ASN A 656 -45.29 4.20 18.89
C ASN A 656 -44.80 3.87 20.31
N SER A 657 -45.69 4.02 21.29
CA SER A 657 -45.43 3.73 22.70
C SER A 657 -46.50 2.80 23.28
N GLN A 658 -46.23 2.27 24.48
CA GLN A 658 -47.07 1.43 25.36
C GLN A 658 -46.77 -0.08 25.39
N ALA A 659 -47.02 -0.64 26.59
CA ALA A 659 -46.89 -2.04 27.01
C ALA A 659 -45.45 -2.65 26.97
N SER A 660 -45.01 -3.46 27.94
CA SER A 660 -45.73 -4.11 29.05
C SER A 660 -45.02 -3.97 30.40
N ARG A 661 -45.79 -3.87 31.50
CA ARG A 661 -45.30 -4.02 32.88
C ARG A 661 -45.57 -5.44 33.38
N PHE A 662 -44.53 -6.18 33.80
CA PHE A 662 -44.60 -7.20 34.86
C PHE A 662 -43.18 -7.36 35.44
N LEU A 663 -42.78 -6.66 36.52
CA LEU A 663 -43.02 -6.95 37.95
C LEU A 663 -42.68 -8.39 38.40
N THR A 664 -41.55 -8.52 39.12
CA THR A 664 -41.34 -9.30 40.38
C THR A 664 -39.83 -9.35 40.71
N ARG A 665 -39.33 -9.30 41.95
CA ARG A 665 -39.70 -8.63 43.23
C ARG A 665 -38.49 -8.85 44.18
N TYR A 666 -38.19 -7.88 45.03
CA TYR A 666 -37.27 -7.94 46.21
C TYR A 666 -36.63 -9.28 46.60
N SER A 667 -35.30 -9.29 46.66
CA SER A 667 -34.52 -9.52 47.89
C SER A 667 -33.20 -8.75 47.80
#